data_AF-A0A4R4XK35-F1
#
_entry.id   AF-A0A4R4XK35-F1
#
_cell.length_a   1.000
_cell.length_b   1.000
_cell.length_c   1.000
_cell.angle_alpha   90.00
_cell.angle_beta   90.00
_cell.angle_gamma   90.00
#
_symmetry.space_group_name_H-M   'P 1'
#
loop_
_entity.id
_entity.type
_entity.pdbx_description
1 polymer ?
#
loop_
_entity_poly.entity_id
_entity_poly.type
_entity_poly.pdbx_seq_one_letter_code
_entity_poly.pdbx_strand_id
1 'polypeptide(L)'
;MNETAADTTAADGTAMDAWPPPGAVPVDTADFYSRLADRGFRYGPAFRGLRAAWSRGEEIFAEVALDGALGGAAASYLLHPALFDGALHTTLLPSRDGQDAPRLPFVWRGVRLQNSGARRLRVRMAPDGDNAVSLTVTDDEGREVASVASLALRPLGGGQADGAALLRLAWNAVPRTQAAAGDTRPLAFLGTDHLGVTGALKAASRRVDVHPSLRSLDEGLRAGGDAVPGAVLVSCTDEAAEVRAATQRALVLIQEWLADARLADVRLVFVTRGAVAVRDGHDVPDLAGAAVWGMVRAAQAEHPGRFALVDLDDAGSAGPALVSAVSAGEPQLAVRDGGLLRPRLVRCPPAASGAASRWDPDGTVLITGGLGALGAHVARHLVRSGRTRRLVLLGRRGADTAGAAELAEEIAALGGHAEIAACDAADRAALARVIAAIPDRHPLTAVVHAAGAVDDGTVAALTPRRFDRVLRPKADAALNLHELTRDLPGCELILFSSVSGTLGGAGQANYAAANAFLDALAHRRKALGLPGASLAWGLWEGGMAGGLGTADLTRLRRSGLAALTAEQGLALLDAAAGHDLAVVAPVRLDEDVLREGPGSLPALLLDLAGPGRASRPREAPELREHLARLDGPEREEAVVAFVRGQVAAVLGHGSADDVDPAREFGELGLDSLTTVELNRRLAAATGLRLPATVAFDHPSAAALAGHLHRLLT
;
A
#
# COMPACT_ATOMS: atom_id res chain seq x y z
N MET A 1 50.26 -17.51 -9.89
CA MET A 1 50.26 -18.44 -11.04
C MET A 1 48.80 -18.77 -11.28
N ASN A 2 48.02 -18.00 -12.04
CA ASN A 2 48.14 -17.67 -13.48
C ASN A 2 48.37 -18.91 -14.35
N GLU A 3 47.28 -19.62 -14.63
CA GLU A 3 47.17 -20.53 -15.77
C GLU A 3 45.76 -20.40 -16.38
N THR A 4 45.72 -19.58 -17.42
CA THR A 4 44.91 -19.67 -18.65
C THR A 4 43.89 -20.81 -18.74
N ALA A 5 42.60 -20.48 -18.61
CA ALA A 5 41.53 -21.18 -19.30
C ALA A 5 41.31 -20.48 -20.64
N ALA A 6 41.57 -21.23 -21.71
CA ALA A 6 41.55 -20.78 -23.09
C ALA A 6 40.14 -20.37 -23.55
N ASP A 7 40.14 -19.26 -24.25
CA ASP A 7 39.20 -18.73 -25.24
C ASP A 7 38.28 -19.78 -25.91
N THR A 8 37.02 -19.81 -25.48
CA THR A 8 35.89 -20.53 -26.10
C THR A 8 34.92 -19.54 -26.76
N THR A 9 35.42 -18.49 -27.42
CA THR A 9 34.54 -17.48 -28.08
C THR A 9 34.34 -17.68 -29.59
N ALA A 10 35.00 -18.67 -30.21
CA ALA A 10 35.04 -18.78 -31.68
C ALA A 10 34.04 -19.76 -32.33
N ALA A 11 33.16 -20.45 -31.59
CA ALA A 11 32.28 -21.50 -32.15
C ALA A 11 30.80 -21.10 -32.35
N ASP A 12 30.32 -19.99 -31.79
CA ASP A 12 28.88 -19.67 -31.74
C ASP A 12 28.36 -18.83 -32.94
N GLY A 13 29.26 -18.29 -33.79
CA GLY A 13 28.87 -17.43 -34.91
C GLY A 13 28.16 -18.15 -36.06
N THR A 14 28.39 -19.45 -36.26
CA THR A 14 27.92 -20.17 -37.46
C THR A 14 26.45 -20.61 -37.42
N ALA A 15 25.76 -20.50 -36.29
CA ALA A 15 24.40 -21.04 -36.13
C ALA A 15 23.29 -20.10 -36.65
N MET A 16 23.58 -18.80 -36.81
CA MET A 16 22.61 -17.79 -37.27
C MET A 16 22.70 -17.49 -38.79
N ASP A 17 23.76 -17.95 -39.47
CA ASP A 17 24.01 -17.70 -40.89
C ASP A 17 23.19 -18.61 -41.83
N ALA A 18 22.77 -19.79 -41.36
CA ALA A 18 21.94 -20.73 -42.10
C ALA A 18 20.58 -20.92 -41.39
N TRP A 19 19.47 -20.68 -42.11
CA TRP A 19 18.13 -20.65 -41.52
C TRP A 19 17.08 -21.42 -42.35
N PRO A 20 16.26 -22.30 -41.73
CA PRO A 20 16.35 -22.74 -40.34
C PRO A 20 17.67 -23.50 -40.07
N PRO A 21 18.19 -23.48 -38.83
CA PRO A 21 19.48 -24.09 -38.54
C PRO A 21 19.53 -25.58 -38.91
N PRO A 22 20.64 -26.07 -39.49
CA PRO A 22 20.78 -27.50 -39.80
C PRO A 22 20.55 -28.37 -38.55
N GLY A 23 19.73 -29.41 -38.70
CA GLY A 23 19.36 -30.34 -37.63
C GLY A 23 18.25 -29.85 -36.69
N ALA A 24 17.64 -28.68 -36.92
CA ALA A 24 16.51 -28.21 -36.15
C ALA A 24 15.17 -28.81 -36.67
N VAL A 25 14.29 -29.20 -35.74
CA VAL A 25 12.98 -29.80 -36.03
C VAL A 25 11.87 -28.77 -35.85
N PRO A 26 10.93 -28.62 -36.80
CA PRO A 26 9.82 -27.67 -36.67
C PRO A 26 8.97 -27.90 -35.41
N VAL A 27 8.59 -26.80 -34.75
CA VAL A 27 7.65 -26.76 -33.62
C VAL A 27 6.30 -26.24 -34.13
N ASP A 28 5.20 -26.89 -33.77
CA ASP A 28 3.86 -26.45 -34.18
C ASP A 28 3.46 -25.13 -33.48
N THR A 29 3.37 -24.07 -34.28
CA THR A 29 2.97 -22.73 -33.86
C THR A 29 1.55 -22.34 -34.29
N ALA A 30 0.81 -23.20 -35.01
CA ALA A 30 -0.46 -22.83 -35.65
C ALA A 30 -1.52 -22.37 -34.63
N ASP A 31 -1.66 -23.12 -33.54
CA ASP A 31 -2.61 -22.82 -32.46
C ASP A 31 -1.97 -22.13 -31.24
N PHE A 32 -0.72 -21.65 -31.37
CA PHE A 32 0.05 -21.12 -30.23
C PHE A 32 -0.70 -20.04 -29.44
N TYR A 33 -1.21 -19.01 -30.13
CA TYR A 33 -1.92 -17.91 -29.48
C TYR A 33 -3.32 -18.31 -28.98
N SER A 34 -3.97 -19.29 -29.60
CA SER A 34 -5.24 -19.85 -29.13
C SER A 34 -5.03 -20.63 -27.83
N ARG A 35 -4.01 -21.51 -27.78
CA ARG A 35 -3.62 -22.27 -26.57
C ARG A 35 -3.20 -21.34 -25.42
N LEU A 36 -2.56 -20.21 -25.73
CA LEU A 36 -2.25 -19.19 -24.74
C LEU A 36 -3.50 -18.45 -24.24
N ALA A 37 -4.44 -18.12 -25.13
CA ALA A 37 -5.71 -17.49 -24.75
C ALA A 37 -6.56 -18.38 -23.83
N ASP A 38 -6.59 -19.70 -24.08
CA ASP A 38 -7.27 -20.68 -23.21
C ASP A 38 -6.64 -20.77 -21.82
N ARG A 39 -5.35 -20.41 -21.70
CA ARG A 39 -4.62 -20.29 -20.43
C ARG A 39 -4.67 -18.87 -19.83
N GLY A 40 -5.51 -17.98 -20.37
CA GLY A 40 -5.73 -16.62 -19.87
C GLY A 40 -4.86 -15.53 -20.54
N PHE A 41 -3.99 -15.88 -21.49
CA PHE A 41 -3.09 -14.94 -22.16
C PHE A 41 -3.65 -14.48 -23.50
N ARG A 42 -4.41 -13.37 -23.51
CA ARG A 42 -5.00 -12.80 -24.73
C ARG A 42 -4.12 -11.72 -25.34
N TYR A 43 -3.33 -12.08 -26.35
CA TYR A 43 -2.54 -11.13 -27.12
C TYR A 43 -3.40 -10.47 -28.22
N GLY A 44 -3.33 -9.13 -28.30
CA GLY A 44 -3.92 -8.36 -29.40
C GLY A 44 -3.19 -8.63 -30.73
N PRO A 45 -3.82 -8.34 -31.89
CA PRO A 45 -3.27 -8.68 -33.21
C PRO A 45 -1.83 -8.17 -33.43
N ALA A 46 -1.53 -6.96 -32.94
CA ALA A 46 -0.21 -6.33 -33.01
C ALA A 46 0.92 -7.13 -32.34
N PHE A 47 0.61 -7.94 -31.32
CA PHE A 47 1.57 -8.70 -30.51
C PHE A 47 1.61 -10.19 -30.89
N ARG A 48 0.93 -10.59 -31.97
CA ARG A 48 0.99 -11.97 -32.50
C ARG A 48 2.12 -12.14 -33.51
N GLY A 49 3.35 -11.83 -33.08
CA GLY A 49 4.52 -11.72 -33.94
C GLY A 49 5.18 -13.04 -34.35
N LEU A 50 5.09 -14.07 -33.52
CA LEU A 50 5.67 -15.41 -33.78
C LEU A 50 5.09 -16.05 -35.05
N ARG A 51 5.95 -16.41 -36.00
CA ARG A 51 5.58 -17.00 -37.30
C ARG A 51 5.91 -18.48 -37.38
N ALA A 52 7.14 -18.83 -37.05
CA ALA A 52 7.62 -20.19 -37.10
C ALA A 52 8.63 -20.41 -35.97
N ALA A 53 8.74 -21.65 -35.51
CA ALA A 53 9.74 -22.04 -34.54
C ALA A 53 10.29 -23.43 -34.85
N TRP A 54 11.53 -23.66 -34.41
CA TRP A 54 12.24 -24.93 -34.52
C TRP A 54 12.96 -25.23 -33.20
N SER A 55 13.21 -26.50 -32.93
CA SER A 55 13.95 -26.95 -31.76
C SER A 55 15.16 -27.80 -32.16
N ARG A 56 16.28 -27.62 -31.46
CA ARG A 56 17.49 -28.45 -31.62
C ARG A 56 18.09 -28.70 -30.23
N GLY A 57 17.93 -29.91 -29.72
CA GLY A 57 18.25 -30.18 -28.31
C GLY A 57 17.37 -29.35 -27.39
N GLU A 58 17.99 -28.55 -26.52
CA GLU A 58 17.34 -27.57 -25.63
C GLU A 58 17.27 -26.16 -26.23
N GLU A 59 17.84 -25.95 -27.43
CA GLU A 59 17.77 -24.67 -28.12
C GLU A 59 16.43 -24.52 -28.86
N ILE A 60 15.89 -23.30 -28.84
CA ILE A 60 14.72 -22.90 -29.61
C ILE A 60 15.11 -21.79 -30.58
N PHE A 61 14.67 -21.94 -31.82
CA PHE A 61 14.84 -20.97 -32.89
C PHE A 61 13.49 -20.47 -33.32
N ALA A 62 13.33 -19.16 -33.54
CA ALA A 62 12.05 -18.61 -33.97
C ALA A 62 12.17 -17.45 -34.95
N GLU A 63 11.20 -17.37 -35.85
CA GLU A 63 10.96 -16.21 -36.68
C GLU A 63 9.82 -15.38 -36.11
N VAL A 64 10.09 -14.09 -35.96
CA VAL A 64 9.12 -13.11 -35.45
C VAL A 64 9.00 -12.00 -36.48
N ALA A 65 7.78 -11.60 -36.83
CA ALA A 65 7.56 -10.53 -37.79
C ALA A 65 6.43 -9.61 -37.35
N LEU A 66 6.66 -8.30 -37.51
CA LEU A 66 5.62 -7.29 -37.32
C LEU A 66 4.48 -7.52 -38.32
N ASP A 67 3.27 -7.25 -37.86
CA ASP A 67 2.12 -7.19 -38.75
C ASP A 67 2.23 -6.02 -39.73
N GLY A 68 1.68 -6.18 -40.94
CA GLY A 68 1.89 -5.28 -42.08
C GLY A 68 1.51 -3.82 -41.80
N ALA A 69 0.49 -3.59 -40.96
CA ALA A 69 0.06 -2.26 -40.54
C ALA A 69 1.07 -1.50 -39.64
N LEU A 70 1.98 -2.22 -38.97
CA LEU A 70 2.97 -1.66 -38.04
C LEU A 70 4.37 -1.55 -38.66
N GLY A 71 4.61 -2.16 -39.82
CA GLY A 71 5.91 -2.17 -40.49
C GLY A 71 6.42 -0.77 -40.85
N GLY A 72 5.52 0.19 -41.10
CA GLY A 72 5.88 1.59 -41.39
C GLY A 72 6.54 2.32 -40.21
N ALA A 73 6.23 1.94 -38.97
CA ALA A 73 6.74 2.58 -37.76
C ALA A 73 8.04 1.94 -37.24
N ALA A 74 8.49 0.81 -37.80
CA ALA A 74 9.65 0.06 -37.32
C ALA A 74 10.95 0.88 -37.34
N ALA A 75 11.14 1.74 -38.35
CA ALA A 75 12.32 2.60 -38.48
C ALA A 75 12.42 3.71 -37.40
N SER A 76 11.33 3.97 -36.67
CA SER A 76 11.30 4.95 -35.58
C SER A 76 11.76 4.37 -34.23
N TYR A 77 12.11 3.08 -34.16
CA TYR A 77 12.54 2.40 -32.95
C TYR A 77 13.90 1.71 -33.16
N LEU A 78 14.73 1.69 -32.12
CA LEU A 78 15.94 0.86 -32.09
C LEU A 78 15.60 -0.62 -32.30
N LEU A 79 14.56 -1.07 -31.61
CA LEU A 79 13.85 -2.34 -31.79
C LEU A 79 12.37 -2.12 -31.46
N HIS A 80 11.47 -2.53 -32.37
CA HIS A 80 10.04 -2.29 -32.17
C HIS A 80 9.50 -3.11 -30.98
N PRO A 81 8.76 -2.52 -30.02
CA PRO A 81 8.32 -3.22 -28.81
C PRO A 81 7.52 -4.50 -29.07
N ALA A 82 6.59 -4.49 -30.02
CA ALA A 82 5.82 -5.70 -30.38
C ALA A 82 6.67 -6.79 -31.06
N LEU A 83 7.76 -6.40 -31.71
CA LEU A 83 8.68 -7.34 -32.35
C LEU A 83 9.61 -7.98 -31.29
N PHE A 84 10.05 -7.20 -30.32
CA PHE A 84 10.81 -7.71 -29.17
C PHE A 84 9.96 -8.62 -28.28
N ASP A 85 8.73 -8.22 -27.96
CA ASP A 85 7.78 -9.04 -27.19
C ASP A 85 7.53 -10.39 -27.87
N GLY A 86 7.33 -10.39 -29.19
CA GLY A 86 7.21 -11.61 -29.98
C GLY A 86 8.44 -12.51 -29.93
N ALA A 87 9.64 -11.97 -29.72
CA ALA A 87 10.86 -12.76 -29.51
C ALA A 87 10.83 -13.49 -28.16
N LEU A 88 10.22 -12.90 -27.13
CA LEU A 88 10.10 -13.50 -25.80
C LEU A 88 9.04 -14.61 -25.74
N HIS A 89 8.12 -14.66 -26.70
CA HIS A 89 7.17 -15.76 -26.81
C HIS A 89 7.84 -17.13 -27.04
N THR A 90 9.12 -17.13 -27.42
CA THR A 90 9.94 -18.36 -27.46
C THR A 90 10.06 -19.04 -26.09
N THR A 91 10.03 -18.30 -24.98
CA THR A 91 10.06 -18.87 -23.62
C THR A 91 8.75 -19.58 -23.24
N LEU A 92 7.68 -19.37 -24.02
CA LEU A 92 6.37 -19.96 -23.83
C LEU A 92 6.12 -21.17 -24.73
N LEU A 93 7.07 -21.50 -25.61
CA LEU A 93 7.00 -22.71 -26.42
C LEU A 93 7.26 -23.93 -25.53
N PRO A 94 6.54 -25.05 -25.74
CA PRO A 94 6.71 -26.24 -24.93
C PRO A 94 8.11 -26.84 -25.13
N SER A 95 8.81 -27.13 -24.03
CA SER A 95 9.95 -28.06 -24.04
C SER A 95 9.47 -29.45 -24.44
N ARG A 96 10.37 -30.29 -24.99
CA ARG A 96 10.04 -31.63 -25.55
C ARG A 96 9.24 -32.55 -24.61
N ASP A 97 9.27 -32.32 -23.29
CA ASP A 97 8.59 -33.14 -22.29
C ASP A 97 7.14 -32.73 -21.97
N GLY A 98 6.62 -31.64 -22.55
CA GLY A 98 5.18 -31.32 -22.59
C GLY A 98 4.46 -31.11 -21.24
N GLN A 99 5.16 -31.17 -20.10
CA GLN A 99 4.57 -31.14 -18.75
C GLN A 99 4.91 -29.89 -17.93
N ASP A 100 5.69 -28.95 -18.47
CA ASP A 100 6.09 -27.74 -17.73
C ASP A 100 5.05 -26.62 -17.81
N ALA A 101 4.74 -26.04 -16.65
CA ALA A 101 3.95 -24.81 -16.55
C ALA A 101 4.64 -23.68 -17.33
N PRO A 102 3.87 -22.81 -18.03
CA PRO A 102 4.46 -21.69 -18.75
C PRO A 102 5.31 -20.83 -17.80
N ARG A 103 6.53 -20.49 -18.21
CA ARG A 103 7.47 -19.69 -17.44
C ARG A 103 7.61 -18.31 -18.06
N LEU A 104 7.61 -17.27 -17.24
CA LEU A 104 7.70 -15.89 -17.71
C LEU A 104 9.08 -15.28 -17.43
N PRO A 105 9.58 -14.42 -18.33
CA PRO A 105 10.75 -13.56 -18.11
C PRO A 105 10.64 -12.76 -16.79
N PHE A 106 11.65 -12.86 -15.90
CA PHE A 106 11.65 -12.18 -14.61
C PHE A 106 12.86 -11.25 -14.39
N VAL A 107 14.09 -11.75 -14.53
CA VAL A 107 15.33 -10.98 -14.30
C VAL A 107 16.25 -11.05 -15.50
N TRP A 108 16.77 -9.91 -15.93
CA TRP A 108 17.60 -9.75 -17.12
C TRP A 108 19.03 -9.39 -16.74
N ARG A 109 20.02 -9.99 -17.41
CA ARG A 109 21.45 -9.65 -17.25
C ARG A 109 22.13 -9.58 -18.61
N GLY A 110 23.04 -8.62 -18.76
CA GLY A 110 23.87 -8.46 -19.96
C GLY A 110 23.06 -8.18 -21.24
N VAL A 111 22.07 -7.28 -21.17
CA VAL A 111 21.26 -6.88 -22.32
C VAL A 111 22.05 -5.91 -23.20
N ARG A 112 22.12 -6.18 -24.50
CA ARG A 112 22.65 -5.28 -25.53
C ARG A 112 21.60 -5.11 -26.63
N LEU A 113 21.51 -3.89 -27.15
CA LEU A 113 20.58 -3.53 -28.22
C LEU A 113 21.31 -2.71 -29.27
N GLN A 114 21.05 -3.00 -30.53
CA GLN A 114 21.57 -2.26 -31.68
C GLN A 114 20.42 -1.62 -32.46
N ASN A 115 20.66 -0.43 -33.03
CA ASN A 115 19.67 0.21 -33.88
C ASN A 115 19.53 -0.57 -35.20
N SER A 116 18.37 -1.17 -35.43
CA SER A 116 18.17 -2.08 -36.57
C SER A 116 17.06 -1.64 -37.53
N GLY A 117 16.03 -0.94 -37.05
CA GLY A 117 14.81 -0.69 -37.81
C GLY A 117 14.12 -1.97 -38.30
N ALA A 118 14.45 -3.14 -37.71
CA ALA A 118 14.05 -4.44 -38.20
C ALA A 118 12.54 -4.63 -38.17
N ARG A 119 12.01 -5.31 -39.20
CA ARG A 119 10.59 -5.71 -39.31
C ARG A 119 10.39 -7.20 -39.05
N ARG A 120 11.48 -7.96 -39.12
CA ARG A 120 11.55 -9.40 -38.88
C ARG A 120 12.78 -9.69 -38.03
N LEU A 121 12.66 -10.65 -37.13
CA LEU A 121 13.76 -11.15 -36.31
C LEU A 121 13.88 -12.65 -36.46
N ARG A 122 15.13 -13.12 -36.39
CA ARG A 122 15.49 -14.49 -36.08
C ARG A 122 16.00 -14.54 -34.65
N VAL A 123 15.44 -15.42 -33.85
CA VAL A 123 15.72 -15.55 -32.42
C VAL A 123 16.33 -16.91 -32.17
N ARG A 124 17.44 -16.96 -31.44
CA ARG A 124 17.97 -18.17 -30.81
C ARG A 124 17.86 -18.01 -29.30
N MET A 125 17.19 -18.97 -28.66
CA MET A 125 17.11 -19.13 -27.23
C MET A 125 17.86 -20.40 -26.83
N ALA A 126 18.78 -20.30 -25.88
CA ALA A 126 19.55 -21.42 -25.38
C ALA A 126 19.51 -21.46 -23.85
N PRO A 127 19.58 -22.64 -23.21
CA PRO A 127 19.59 -22.76 -21.75
C PRO A 127 20.81 -22.07 -21.13
N ASP A 128 20.61 -21.46 -19.96
CA ASP A 128 21.64 -20.81 -19.14
C ASP A 128 21.45 -21.20 -17.66
N GLY A 129 21.45 -22.51 -17.37
CA GLY A 129 21.13 -23.08 -16.06
C GLY A 129 19.65 -23.43 -15.85
N ASP A 130 19.30 -23.99 -14.69
CA ASP A 130 18.02 -24.66 -14.43
C ASP A 130 16.76 -23.78 -14.58
N ASN A 131 16.90 -22.46 -14.47
CA ASN A 131 15.77 -21.51 -14.57
C ASN A 131 16.15 -20.24 -15.33
N ALA A 132 17.10 -20.31 -16.27
CA ALA A 132 17.45 -19.16 -17.09
C ALA A 132 17.78 -19.56 -18.53
N VAL A 133 17.63 -18.58 -19.44
CA VAL A 133 17.93 -18.73 -20.87
C VAL A 133 18.75 -17.54 -21.35
N SER A 134 19.60 -17.76 -22.34
CA SER A 134 20.23 -16.70 -23.12
C SER A 134 19.43 -16.44 -24.40
N LEU A 135 19.44 -15.20 -24.91
CA LEU A 135 18.76 -14.83 -26.15
C LEU A 135 19.74 -14.14 -27.10
N THR A 136 19.79 -14.61 -28.34
CA THR A 136 20.48 -13.93 -29.45
C THR A 136 19.44 -13.60 -30.52
N VAL A 137 19.40 -12.34 -30.97
CA VAL A 137 18.39 -11.83 -31.88
C VAL A 137 19.09 -11.16 -33.06
N THR A 138 18.80 -11.60 -34.29
CA THR A 138 19.29 -10.99 -35.53
C THR A 138 18.14 -10.55 -36.42
N ASP A 139 18.43 -9.71 -37.41
CA ASP A 139 17.52 -9.44 -38.53
C ASP A 139 17.57 -10.59 -39.57
N ASP A 140 16.87 -10.40 -40.70
CA ASP A 140 16.81 -11.34 -41.82
C ASP A 140 18.11 -11.40 -42.64
N GLU A 141 18.95 -10.36 -42.55
CA GLU A 141 20.29 -10.28 -43.12
C GLU A 141 21.37 -10.90 -42.20
N GLY A 142 20.99 -11.35 -41.00
CA GLY A 142 21.90 -11.99 -40.03
C GLY A 142 22.66 -11.01 -39.13
N ARG A 143 22.35 -9.70 -39.19
CA ARG A 143 22.98 -8.71 -38.31
C ARG A 143 22.37 -8.76 -36.91
N GLU A 144 23.22 -8.69 -35.89
CA GLU A 144 22.78 -8.70 -34.50
C GLU A 144 21.95 -7.45 -34.16
N VAL A 145 20.74 -7.68 -33.64
CA VAL A 145 19.78 -6.65 -33.23
C VAL A 145 19.75 -6.53 -31.71
N ALA A 146 19.77 -7.66 -30.99
CA ALA A 146 19.82 -7.69 -29.54
C ALA A 146 20.45 -8.97 -29.00
N SER A 147 21.06 -8.88 -27.82
CA SER A 147 21.54 -10.04 -27.07
C SER A 147 21.17 -9.92 -25.61
N VAL A 148 20.83 -11.04 -24.97
CA VAL A 148 20.62 -11.16 -23.53
C VAL A 148 21.49 -12.28 -23.02
N ALA A 149 22.48 -11.94 -22.19
CA ALA A 149 23.40 -12.93 -21.65
C ALA A 149 22.70 -13.95 -20.76
N SER A 150 21.76 -13.50 -19.92
CA SER A 150 20.97 -14.38 -19.05
C SER A 150 19.60 -13.78 -18.74
N LEU A 151 18.55 -14.58 -18.89
CA LEU A 151 17.16 -14.26 -18.60
C LEU A 151 16.58 -15.31 -17.66
N ALA A 152 16.40 -14.96 -16.39
CA ALA A 152 15.76 -15.84 -15.42
C ALA A 152 14.26 -15.97 -15.69
N LEU A 153 13.78 -17.21 -15.75
CA LEU A 153 12.40 -17.58 -15.99
C LEU A 153 11.77 -18.09 -14.69
N ARG A 154 10.53 -17.66 -14.40
CA ARG A 154 9.80 -18.10 -13.21
C ARG A 154 8.62 -18.98 -13.60
N PRO A 155 8.44 -20.16 -12.96
CA PRO A 155 7.21 -20.93 -13.10
C PRO A 155 6.01 -20.09 -12.66
N LEU A 156 4.95 -20.12 -13.44
CA LEU A 156 3.64 -19.68 -12.97
C LEU A 156 3.12 -20.72 -11.96
N GLY A 157 3.54 -20.58 -10.69
CA GLY A 157 2.89 -21.23 -9.56
C GLY A 157 1.44 -20.75 -9.50
N GLY A 158 0.51 -21.69 -9.35
CA GLY A 158 -0.93 -21.45 -9.32
C GLY A 158 -1.28 -20.19 -8.56
N GLY A 159 -1.98 -19.28 -9.24
CA GLY A 159 -2.39 -18.01 -8.65
C GLY A 159 -2.96 -18.25 -7.26
N GLN A 160 -2.37 -17.58 -6.26
CA GLN A 160 -3.04 -17.43 -4.98
C GLN A 160 -4.46 -16.95 -5.28
N ALA A 161 -5.43 -17.72 -4.80
CA ALA A 161 -6.84 -17.57 -5.12
C ALA A 161 -7.28 -16.10 -5.02
N ASP A 162 -7.95 -15.62 -6.07
CA ASP A 162 -8.89 -14.49 -5.99
C ASP A 162 -8.32 -13.19 -5.36
N GLY A 163 -7.06 -12.85 -5.66
CA GLY A 163 -6.42 -11.59 -5.24
C GLY A 163 -5.91 -11.55 -3.80
N ALA A 164 -6.06 -12.63 -3.01
CA ALA A 164 -5.57 -12.69 -1.64
C ALA A 164 -4.03 -12.68 -1.57
N ALA A 165 -3.46 -11.78 -0.77
CA ALA A 165 -2.02 -11.58 -0.69
C ALA A 165 -1.56 -11.18 0.71
N LEU A 166 -0.34 -11.59 1.07
CA LEU A 166 0.41 -11.01 2.18
C LEU A 166 1.33 -9.91 1.62
N LEU A 167 1.19 -8.70 2.14
CA LEU A 167 2.04 -7.57 1.82
C LEU A 167 2.90 -7.18 3.03
N ARG A 168 4.00 -6.48 2.76
CA ARG A 168 4.83 -5.81 3.77
C ARG A 168 5.19 -4.41 3.32
N LEU A 169 5.51 -3.55 4.28
CA LEU A 169 6.04 -2.22 3.99
C LEU A 169 7.53 -2.31 3.67
N ALA A 170 7.93 -1.80 2.50
CA ALA A 170 9.32 -1.65 2.09
C ALA A 170 9.65 -0.17 1.98
N TRP A 171 10.85 0.21 2.44
CA TRP A 171 11.34 1.58 2.38
C TRP A 171 12.40 1.69 1.29
N ASN A 172 12.03 2.31 0.17
CA ASN A 172 12.85 2.41 -1.03
C ASN A 172 13.60 3.74 -1.04
N ALA A 173 14.87 3.73 -1.49
CA ALA A 173 15.65 4.95 -1.63
C ALA A 173 15.02 5.92 -2.64
N VAL A 174 14.99 7.21 -2.29
CA VAL A 174 14.60 8.28 -3.21
C VAL A 174 15.87 8.72 -3.98
N PRO A 175 15.90 8.57 -5.32
CA PRO A 175 17.04 9.03 -6.12
C PRO A 175 17.30 10.52 -5.91
N ARG A 176 18.57 10.91 -5.75
CA ARG A 176 19.00 12.30 -5.48
C ARG A 176 18.76 13.28 -6.65
N THR A 177 18.11 12.86 -7.73
CA THR A 177 18.09 13.56 -9.03
C THR A 177 16.98 14.61 -9.21
N GLN A 178 16.15 14.88 -8.20
CA GLN A 178 15.13 15.94 -8.25
C GLN A 178 15.15 16.81 -6.99
N ALA A 179 16.27 17.48 -6.74
CA ALA A 179 16.21 18.75 -6.02
C ALA A 179 15.93 19.84 -7.06
N ALA A 180 14.65 20.02 -7.41
CA ALA A 180 14.22 21.24 -8.11
C ALA A 180 14.72 22.45 -7.32
N ALA A 181 15.03 23.56 -7.99
CA ALA A 181 15.39 24.82 -7.35
C ALA A 181 14.44 25.09 -6.17
N GLY A 182 14.94 24.88 -4.95
CA GLY A 182 14.09 24.76 -3.78
C GLY A 182 13.41 26.08 -3.48
N ASP A 183 12.18 26.01 -2.99
CA ASP A 183 11.48 27.14 -2.40
C ASP A 183 12.43 27.87 -1.43
N THR A 184 12.73 29.14 -1.72
CA THR A 184 13.68 29.96 -0.95
C THR A 184 13.01 30.66 0.23
N ARG A 185 11.68 30.53 0.38
CA ARG A 185 10.93 31.06 1.51
C ARG A 185 11.48 30.50 2.84
N PRO A 186 11.40 31.29 3.93
CA PRO A 186 11.77 30.80 5.24
C PRO A 186 10.90 29.60 5.63
N LEU A 187 11.48 28.70 6.41
CA LEU A 187 10.71 27.66 7.09
C LEU A 187 10.26 28.22 8.44
N ALA A 188 9.11 27.77 8.93
CA ALA A 188 8.69 28.06 10.29
C ALA A 188 8.73 26.78 11.14
N PHE A 189 9.10 26.90 12.41
CA PHE A 189 9.05 25.81 13.38
C PHE A 189 8.07 26.16 14.50
N LEU A 190 7.17 25.24 14.84
CA LEU A 190 6.17 25.42 15.89
C LEU A 190 6.58 24.70 17.18
N GLY A 191 6.48 25.43 18.29
CA GLY A 191 6.66 24.90 19.63
C GLY A 191 8.14 24.70 20.00
N THR A 192 8.38 23.72 20.88
CA THR A 192 9.71 23.44 21.42
C THR A 192 10.42 22.42 20.54
N ASP A 193 11.69 22.69 20.20
CA ASP A 193 12.51 21.82 19.37
C ASP A 193 13.15 20.70 20.19
N HIS A 194 12.36 19.68 20.50
CA HIS A 194 12.81 18.50 21.26
C HIS A 194 13.76 17.61 20.47
N LEU A 195 13.77 17.74 19.14
CA LEU A 195 14.55 16.90 18.25
C LEU A 195 15.81 17.60 17.75
N GLY A 196 16.02 18.90 17.95
CA GLY A 196 17.18 19.62 17.39
C GLY A 196 17.04 19.94 15.88
N VAL A 197 15.82 19.91 15.36
CA VAL A 197 15.46 20.17 13.96
C VAL A 197 15.88 21.58 13.52
N THR A 198 15.64 22.59 14.36
CA THR A 198 15.96 23.98 14.05
C THR A 198 17.47 24.20 13.95
N GLY A 199 18.25 23.53 14.82
CA GLY A 199 19.71 23.53 14.77
C GLY A 199 20.23 22.90 13.49
N ALA A 200 19.70 21.73 13.12
CA ALA A 200 20.08 21.01 11.91
C ALA A 200 19.79 21.82 10.62
N LEU A 201 18.63 22.48 10.55
CA LEU A 201 18.25 23.32 9.43
C LEU A 201 19.11 24.58 9.32
N LYS A 202 19.43 25.23 10.44
CA LYS A 202 20.33 26.39 10.49
C LYS A 202 21.74 26.01 10.04
N ALA A 203 22.26 24.86 10.48
CA ALA A 203 23.54 24.33 10.03
C ALA A 203 23.57 24.05 8.52
N ALA A 204 22.43 23.67 7.93
CA ALA A 204 22.24 23.53 6.49
C ALA A 204 21.95 24.86 5.76
N SER A 205 22.23 26.01 6.38
CA SER A 205 22.02 27.35 5.82
C SER A 205 20.58 27.67 5.42
N ARG A 206 19.59 27.02 6.06
CA ARG A 206 18.17 27.40 5.90
C ARG A 206 17.75 28.36 6.99
N ARG A 207 17.05 29.42 6.57
CA ARG A 207 16.36 30.32 7.48
C ARG A 207 15.16 29.60 8.10
N VAL A 208 15.11 29.57 9.43
CA VAL A 208 14.02 29.00 10.21
C VAL A 208 13.58 30.00 11.26
N ASP A 209 12.33 30.45 11.16
CA ASP A 209 11.68 31.32 12.13
C ASP A 209 10.92 30.43 13.15
N VAL A 210 11.11 30.67 14.44
CA VAL A 210 10.58 29.80 15.51
C VAL A 210 9.42 30.50 16.20
N HIS A 211 8.26 29.84 16.24
CA HIS A 211 7.04 30.35 16.86
C HIS A 211 6.57 29.42 17.98
N PRO A 212 6.20 29.94 19.16
CA PRO A 212 5.72 29.11 20.27
C PRO A 212 4.45 28.32 19.97
N SER A 213 3.62 28.81 19.05
CA SER A 213 2.34 28.20 18.69
C SER A 213 1.89 28.65 17.30
N LEU A 214 0.90 27.94 16.73
CA LEU A 214 0.27 28.34 15.47
C LEU A 214 -0.35 29.74 15.57
N ARG A 215 -0.92 30.08 16.73
CA ARG A 215 -1.45 31.43 17.01
C ARG A 215 -0.37 32.52 16.92
N SER A 216 0.85 32.26 17.39
CA SER A 216 1.94 33.24 17.30
C SER A 216 2.40 33.46 15.86
N LEU A 217 2.49 32.38 15.06
CA LEU A 217 2.75 32.48 13.62
C LEU A 217 1.65 33.30 12.93
N ASP A 218 0.40 33.00 13.26
CA ASP A 218 -0.76 33.71 12.73
C ASP A 218 -0.74 35.22 13.04
N GLU A 219 -0.49 35.60 14.30
CA GLU A 219 -0.37 37.00 14.73
C GLU A 219 0.75 37.73 13.97
N GLY A 220 1.90 37.08 13.77
CA GLY A 220 3.04 37.64 13.03
C GLY A 220 2.75 37.84 11.52
N LEU A 221 2.03 36.89 10.91
CA LEU A 221 1.54 37.01 9.53
C LEU A 221 0.53 38.16 9.38
N ARG A 222 -0.39 38.35 10.35
CA ARG A 222 -1.36 39.46 10.31
C ARG A 222 -0.72 40.82 10.51
N ALA A 223 0.29 40.89 11.37
CA ALA A 223 1.03 42.12 11.63
C ALA A 223 1.94 42.53 10.45
N GLY A 224 2.10 41.67 9.44
CA GLY A 224 3.04 41.88 8.33
C GLY A 224 4.51 41.76 8.75
N GLY A 225 4.77 41.24 9.96
CA GLY A 225 6.12 41.01 10.48
C GLY A 225 6.76 39.75 9.91
N ASP A 226 5.94 38.75 9.58
CA ASP A 226 6.38 37.48 9.02
C ASP A 226 5.93 37.29 7.56
N ALA A 227 6.76 36.64 6.76
CA ALA A 227 6.39 36.19 5.42
C ALA A 227 5.74 34.80 5.51
N VAL A 228 4.84 34.49 4.56
CA VAL A 228 4.24 33.15 4.48
C VAL A 228 5.34 32.09 4.31
N PRO A 229 5.49 31.14 5.23
CA PRO A 229 6.57 30.17 5.18
C PRO A 229 6.41 29.18 4.03
N GLY A 230 7.52 28.64 3.54
CA GLY A 230 7.51 27.59 2.51
C GLY A 230 6.97 26.26 3.03
N ALA A 231 7.23 25.97 4.31
CA ALA A 231 6.63 24.89 5.07
C ALA A 231 6.72 25.20 6.58
N VAL A 232 5.83 24.58 7.35
CA VAL A 232 5.81 24.66 8.82
C VAL A 232 6.17 23.30 9.38
N LEU A 233 7.13 23.23 10.30
CA LEU A 233 7.59 22.00 10.93
C LEU A 233 7.17 21.95 12.40
N VAL A 234 6.88 20.75 12.90
CA VAL A 234 6.59 20.51 14.32
C VAL A 234 7.21 19.18 14.76
N SER A 235 7.81 19.15 15.95
CA SER A 235 8.21 17.89 16.60
C SER A 235 6.99 17.25 17.28
N CYS A 236 6.67 16.01 16.91
CA CYS A 236 5.46 15.34 17.39
C CYS A 236 5.55 14.87 18.86
N THR A 237 6.75 14.52 19.28
CA THR A 237 7.01 13.77 20.52
C THR A 237 8.30 14.24 21.17
N ASP A 238 8.33 14.17 22.50
CA ASP A 238 9.54 14.14 23.30
C ASP A 238 9.80 12.67 23.73
N GLU A 239 10.95 12.38 24.33
CA GLU A 239 11.34 11.00 24.70
C GLU A 239 10.41 10.34 25.74
N ALA A 240 9.56 11.11 26.44
CA ALA A 240 8.70 10.63 27.51
C ALA A 240 7.19 10.72 27.18
N ALA A 241 6.83 11.09 25.96
CA ALA A 241 5.45 11.41 25.61
C ALA A 241 4.53 10.18 25.68
N GLU A 242 3.49 10.28 26.50
CA GLU A 242 2.39 9.32 26.47
C GLU A 242 1.63 9.40 25.13
N VAL A 243 1.30 8.23 24.57
CA VAL A 243 0.60 8.08 23.28
C VAL A 243 -0.62 8.99 23.19
N ARG A 244 -1.46 8.99 24.24
CA ARG A 244 -2.71 9.77 24.28
C ARG A 244 -2.45 11.27 24.19
N ALA A 245 -1.49 11.76 24.96
CA ALA A 245 -1.12 13.16 24.98
C ALA A 245 -0.55 13.61 23.63
N ALA A 246 0.32 12.80 23.02
CA ALA A 246 0.89 13.08 21.70
C ALA A 246 -0.20 13.15 20.60
N THR A 247 -1.10 12.17 20.55
CA THR A 247 -2.18 12.15 19.55
C THR A 247 -3.18 13.30 19.76
N GLN A 248 -3.49 13.67 21.00
CA GLN A 248 -4.39 14.79 21.30
C GLN A 248 -3.78 16.14 20.88
N ARG A 249 -2.50 16.38 21.19
CA ARG A 249 -1.80 17.60 20.74
C ARG A 249 -1.76 17.70 19.22
N ALA A 250 -1.42 16.61 18.55
CA ALA A 250 -1.38 16.59 17.09
C ALA A 250 -2.79 16.75 16.47
N LEU A 251 -3.85 16.20 17.08
CA LEU A 251 -5.22 16.41 16.62
C LEU A 251 -5.63 17.88 16.70
N VAL A 252 -5.40 18.54 17.84
CA VAL A 252 -5.69 19.97 18.02
C VAL A 252 -4.93 20.80 16.99
N LEU A 253 -3.63 20.53 16.80
CA LEU A 253 -2.83 21.24 15.81
C LEU A 253 -3.37 21.07 14.39
N ILE A 254 -3.78 19.85 14.00
CA ILE A 254 -4.38 19.62 12.68
C ILE A 254 -5.69 20.41 12.53
N GLN A 255 -6.54 20.42 13.55
CA GLN A 255 -7.82 21.13 13.52
C GLN A 255 -7.61 22.65 13.39
N GLU A 256 -6.69 23.23 14.16
CA GLU A 256 -6.34 24.66 14.06
C GLU A 256 -5.69 24.98 12.70
N TRP A 257 -4.82 24.10 12.20
CA TRP A 257 -4.18 24.27 10.88
C TRP A 257 -5.17 24.28 9.72
N LEU A 258 -6.19 23.44 9.79
CA LEU A 258 -7.22 23.36 8.75
C LEU A 258 -8.19 24.55 8.78
N ALA A 259 -8.36 25.19 9.94
CA ALA A 259 -9.22 26.36 10.09
C ALA A 259 -8.61 27.65 9.49
N ASP A 260 -7.30 27.72 9.29
CA ASP A 260 -6.63 28.91 8.73
C ASP A 260 -6.51 28.87 7.20
N ALA A 261 -7.34 29.65 6.52
CA ALA A 261 -7.34 29.75 5.06
C ALA A 261 -6.03 30.32 4.47
N ARG A 262 -5.25 31.11 5.21
CA ARG A 262 -3.99 31.69 4.69
C ARG A 262 -2.87 30.66 4.57
N LEU A 263 -2.97 29.58 5.33
CA LEU A 263 -2.01 28.48 5.33
C LEU A 263 -2.47 27.33 4.43
N ALA A 264 -3.52 27.54 3.62
CA ALA A 264 -4.03 26.54 2.67
C ALA A 264 -2.95 26.08 1.67
N ASP A 265 -2.02 26.97 1.32
CA ASP A 265 -0.92 26.69 0.39
C ASP A 265 0.38 26.24 1.06
N VAL A 266 0.38 26.11 2.39
CA VAL A 266 1.55 25.70 3.17
C VAL A 266 1.37 24.26 3.63
N ARG A 267 2.48 23.51 3.68
CA ARG A 267 2.50 22.15 4.25
C ARG A 267 2.90 22.19 5.71
N LEU A 268 2.14 21.49 6.55
CA LEU A 268 2.53 21.16 7.93
C LEU A 268 3.27 19.82 7.94
N VAL A 269 4.52 19.84 8.39
CA VAL A 269 5.44 18.71 8.41
C VAL A 269 5.60 18.23 9.85
N PHE A 270 5.11 17.02 10.09
CA PHE A 270 5.24 16.32 11.36
C PHE A 270 6.58 15.56 11.38
N VAL A 271 7.46 15.95 12.31
CA VAL A 271 8.80 15.36 12.46
C VAL A 271 8.83 14.47 13.70
N THR A 272 9.23 13.21 13.50
CA THR A 272 9.42 12.20 14.55
C THR A 272 10.85 11.66 14.54
N ARG A 273 11.21 10.87 15.56
CA ARG A 273 12.49 10.16 15.62
C ARG A 273 12.27 8.72 16.07
N GLY A 274 12.59 7.77 15.21
CA GLY A 274 12.41 6.35 15.52
C GLY A 274 10.95 5.93 15.67
N ALA A 275 10.02 6.59 14.98
CA ALA A 275 8.60 6.24 14.94
C ALA A 275 8.26 5.22 13.85
N VAL A 276 9.19 4.93 12.93
CA VAL A 276 9.01 3.94 11.85
C VAL A 276 10.21 3.01 11.70
N ALA A 277 9.94 1.72 11.52
CA ALA A 277 10.93 0.74 11.14
C ALA A 277 11.15 0.77 9.61
N VAL A 278 12.37 1.08 9.19
CA VAL A 278 12.76 1.14 7.76
C VAL A 278 13.33 -0.17 7.22
N ARG A 279 13.70 -1.09 8.12
CA ARG A 279 14.27 -2.40 7.81
C ARG A 279 13.71 -3.43 8.78
N ASP A 280 13.71 -4.69 8.37
CA ASP A 280 13.29 -5.79 9.24
C ASP A 280 14.22 -5.89 10.46
N GLY A 281 13.63 -6.11 11.64
CA GLY A 281 14.36 -6.19 12.91
C GLY A 281 14.76 -4.85 13.54
N HIS A 282 14.49 -3.71 12.89
CA HIS A 282 14.67 -2.40 13.52
C HIS A 282 13.64 -2.18 14.64
N ASP A 283 14.10 -1.61 15.75
CA ASP A 283 13.24 -1.15 16.85
C ASP A 283 12.45 0.10 16.45
N VAL A 284 11.31 0.30 17.12
CA VAL A 284 10.49 1.52 17.07
C VAL A 284 10.34 2.04 18.51
N PRO A 285 11.30 2.83 19.01
CA PRO A 285 11.24 3.37 20.37
C PRO A 285 10.11 4.40 20.56
N ASP A 286 9.79 5.18 19.52
CA ASP A 286 8.75 6.23 19.57
C ASP A 286 7.37 5.70 19.17
N LEU A 287 6.75 4.94 20.08
CA LEU A 287 5.40 4.40 19.88
C LEU A 287 4.33 5.50 19.78
N ALA A 288 4.53 6.62 20.48
CA ALA A 288 3.62 7.77 20.44
C ALA A 288 3.68 8.46 19.07
N GLY A 289 4.87 8.64 18.52
CA GLY A 289 5.09 9.13 17.16
C GLY A 289 4.46 8.21 16.12
N ALA A 290 4.58 6.88 16.29
CA ALA A 290 3.93 5.92 15.39
C ALA A 290 2.40 6.08 15.37
N ALA A 291 1.77 6.34 16.52
CA ALA A 291 0.34 6.64 16.58
C ALA A 291 0.00 7.97 15.86
N VAL A 292 0.83 9.00 16.02
CA VAL A 292 0.69 10.27 15.27
C VAL A 292 0.82 10.04 13.76
N TRP A 293 1.75 9.18 13.32
CA TRP A 293 1.88 8.80 11.91
C TRP A 293 0.59 8.20 11.36
N GLY A 294 -0.03 7.26 12.06
CA GLY A 294 -1.33 6.68 11.68
C GLY A 294 -2.42 7.75 11.54
N MET A 295 -2.51 8.67 12.50
CA MET A 295 -3.47 9.77 12.46
C MET A 295 -3.24 10.71 11.27
N VAL A 296 -2.00 11.14 11.06
CA VAL A 296 -1.65 12.07 9.98
C VAL A 296 -1.84 11.42 8.61
N ARG A 297 -1.64 10.11 8.46
CA ARG A 297 -1.98 9.38 7.23
C ARG A 297 -3.46 9.47 6.89
N ALA A 298 -4.35 9.37 7.88
CA ALA A 298 -5.78 9.60 7.67
C ALA A 298 -6.06 11.08 7.31
N ALA A 299 -5.40 12.03 7.96
CA ALA A 299 -5.50 13.44 7.61
C ALA A 299 -4.99 13.75 6.19
N GLN A 300 -3.95 13.05 5.71
CA GLN A 300 -3.47 13.13 4.32
C GLN A 300 -4.50 12.59 3.33
N ALA A 301 -5.25 11.55 3.70
CA ALA A 301 -6.33 11.02 2.88
C ALA A 301 -7.53 11.99 2.79
N GLU A 302 -7.83 12.71 3.88
CA GLU A 302 -8.87 13.75 3.91
C GLU A 302 -8.44 15.06 3.24
N HIS A 303 -7.17 15.45 3.39
CA HIS A 303 -6.62 16.71 2.90
C HIS A 303 -5.29 16.51 2.16
N PRO A 304 -5.33 15.99 0.91
CA PRO A 304 -4.13 15.72 0.13
C PRO A 304 -3.24 16.95 -0.02
N GLY A 305 -1.93 16.77 0.17
CA GLY A 305 -0.93 17.83 0.00
C GLY A 305 -0.86 18.87 1.12
N ARG A 306 -1.69 18.79 2.17
CA ARG A 306 -1.62 19.69 3.34
C ARG A 306 -0.62 19.25 4.41
N PHE A 307 -0.32 17.95 4.47
CA PHE A 307 0.50 17.35 5.53
C PHE A 307 1.64 16.49 4.97
N ALA A 308 2.78 16.50 5.65
CA ALA A 308 3.89 15.58 5.39
C ALA A 308 4.42 14.96 6.69
N LEU A 309 4.97 13.76 6.59
CA LEU A 309 5.58 13.02 7.70
C LEU A 309 7.05 12.76 7.40
N VAL A 310 7.92 13.08 8.36
CA VAL A 310 9.37 12.85 8.27
C VAL A 310 9.87 12.20 9.56
N ASP A 311 10.46 11.01 9.46
CA ASP A 311 11.06 10.34 10.62
C ASP A 311 12.59 10.34 10.53
N LEU A 312 13.26 10.70 11.62
CA LEU A 312 14.72 10.82 11.71
C LEU A 312 15.34 9.65 12.49
N ASP A 313 16.60 9.32 12.19
CA ASP A 313 17.46 8.48 13.03
C ASP A 313 18.23 9.32 14.06
N ASP A 314 18.94 10.35 13.60
CA ASP A 314 19.60 11.37 14.43
C ASP A 314 19.46 12.74 13.76
N ALA A 315 18.91 13.70 14.50
CA ALA A 315 18.69 15.05 13.99
C ALA A 315 19.98 15.86 13.84
N GLY A 316 21.03 15.56 14.63
CA GLY A 316 22.28 16.32 14.61
C GLY A 316 22.99 16.34 13.26
N SER A 317 22.82 15.28 12.45
CA SER A 317 23.40 15.14 11.11
C SER A 317 22.40 15.25 9.96
N ALA A 318 21.11 15.46 10.25
CA ALA A 318 20.05 15.36 9.25
C ALA A 318 19.82 16.64 8.43
N GLY A 319 20.50 17.76 8.72
CA GLY A 319 20.22 19.08 8.14
C GLY A 319 19.94 19.09 6.62
N PRO A 320 20.93 18.74 5.77
CA PRO A 320 20.74 18.73 4.31
C PRO A 320 19.65 17.75 3.84
N ALA A 321 19.55 16.58 4.48
CA ALA A 321 18.55 15.58 4.15
C ALA A 321 17.14 16.06 4.51
N LEU A 322 16.96 16.74 5.64
CA LEU A 322 15.68 17.30 6.06
C LEU A 322 15.23 18.42 5.11
N VAL A 323 16.15 19.26 4.63
CA VAL A 323 15.84 20.25 3.58
C VAL A 323 15.33 19.57 2.32
N SER A 324 16.01 18.51 1.88
CA SER A 324 15.59 17.73 0.73
C SER A 324 14.24 17.04 0.97
N ALA A 325 13.99 16.52 2.17
CA ALA A 325 12.74 15.87 2.53
C ALA A 325 11.55 16.83 2.43
N VAL A 326 11.69 18.05 2.96
CA VAL A 326 10.66 19.09 2.87
C VAL A 326 10.40 19.46 1.40
N SER A 327 11.43 19.53 0.56
CA SER A 327 11.30 19.90 -0.85
C SER A 327 10.87 18.75 -1.79
N ALA A 328 10.99 17.49 -1.39
CA ALA A 328 10.78 16.33 -2.26
C ALA A 328 9.33 16.14 -2.73
N GLY A 329 8.35 16.82 -2.12
CA GLY A 329 6.93 16.66 -2.45
C GLY A 329 6.32 15.32 -2.04
N GLU A 330 7.12 14.41 -1.47
CA GLU A 330 6.66 13.12 -0.96
C GLU A 330 5.88 13.32 0.36
N PRO A 331 4.74 12.63 0.56
CA PRO A 331 3.91 12.80 1.76
C PRO A 331 4.52 12.11 2.99
N GLN A 332 5.38 11.12 2.80
CA GLN A 332 5.96 10.30 3.87
C GLN A 332 7.40 9.95 3.55
N LEU A 333 8.32 10.29 4.45
CA LEU A 333 9.75 10.05 4.30
C LEU A 333 10.38 9.59 5.61
N ALA A 334 11.41 8.77 5.49
CA ALA A 334 12.34 8.48 6.58
C ALA A 334 13.74 8.93 6.15
N VAL A 335 14.43 9.66 7.03
CA VAL A 335 15.83 10.05 6.87
C VAL A 335 16.66 9.03 7.64
N ARG A 336 17.57 8.35 6.93
CA ARG A 336 18.50 7.37 7.50
C ARG A 336 19.87 7.55 6.89
N ASP A 337 20.89 7.73 7.72
CA ASP A 337 22.29 7.94 7.28
C ASP A 337 22.42 9.06 6.22
N GLY A 338 21.61 10.12 6.34
CA GLY A 338 21.55 11.24 5.38
C GLY A 338 20.91 10.90 4.01
N GLY A 339 20.35 9.70 3.85
CA GLY A 339 19.55 9.27 2.71
C GLY A 339 18.05 9.44 2.96
N LEU A 340 17.28 9.64 1.89
CA LEU A 340 15.82 9.68 1.93
C LEU A 340 15.25 8.33 1.51
N LEU A 341 14.35 7.81 2.33
CA LEU A 341 13.58 6.59 2.06
C LEU A 341 12.09 6.93 1.99
N ARG A 342 11.37 6.31 1.07
CA ARG A 342 9.92 6.41 0.95
C ARG A 342 9.26 5.04 1.10
N PRO A 343 8.07 4.95 1.71
CA PRO A 343 7.41 3.67 1.94
C PRO A 343 6.66 3.20 0.68
N ARG A 344 6.61 1.88 0.46
CA ARG A 344 5.83 1.17 -0.58
C ARG A 344 5.36 -0.16 -0.03
N LEU A 345 4.16 -0.60 -0.39
CA LEU A 345 3.69 -1.94 -0.10
C LEU A 345 4.17 -2.87 -1.20
N VAL A 346 4.80 -3.97 -0.79
CA VAL A 346 5.29 -5.02 -1.68
C VAL A 346 4.78 -6.36 -1.21
N ARG A 347 4.64 -7.33 -2.13
CA ARG A 347 4.27 -8.70 -1.74
C ARG A 347 5.35 -9.31 -0.84
N CYS A 348 4.94 -10.05 0.17
CA CYS A 348 5.86 -10.84 0.98
C CYS A 348 6.57 -11.88 0.10
N PRO A 349 7.87 -12.14 0.33
CA PRO A 349 8.53 -13.29 -0.28
C PRO A 349 7.82 -14.58 0.16
N PRO A 350 7.99 -15.72 -0.55
CA PRO A 350 7.48 -17.00 -0.08
C PRO A 350 8.01 -17.32 1.33
N ALA A 351 7.16 -17.93 2.17
CA ALA A 351 7.59 -18.40 3.49
C ALA A 351 8.73 -19.42 3.35
N ALA A 352 9.68 -19.40 4.27
CA ALA A 352 10.75 -20.38 4.29
C ALA A 352 10.19 -21.77 4.62
N SER A 353 10.51 -22.78 3.82
CA SER A 353 10.11 -24.17 4.08
C SER A 353 10.74 -24.66 5.39
N GLY A 354 9.93 -25.21 6.29
CA GLY A 354 10.41 -25.83 7.54
C GLY A 354 10.38 -24.94 8.79
N ALA A 355 9.73 -23.77 8.76
CA ALA A 355 9.48 -23.00 9.97
C ALA A 355 8.65 -23.82 10.97
N ALA A 356 9.07 -23.85 12.24
CA ALA A 356 8.31 -24.49 13.31
C ALA A 356 6.93 -23.83 13.45
N SER A 357 5.89 -24.62 13.76
CA SER A 357 4.56 -24.10 14.02
C SER A 357 4.62 -23.12 15.20
N ARG A 358 4.18 -21.87 14.98
CA ARG A 358 4.00 -20.86 16.04
C ARG A 358 2.93 -21.22 17.08
N TRP A 359 2.23 -22.32 16.87
CA TRP A 359 1.12 -22.78 17.71
C TRP A 359 1.49 -24.06 18.41
N ASP A 360 1.20 -24.11 19.72
CA ASP A 360 1.34 -25.29 20.57
C ASP A 360 -0.05 -25.93 20.80
N PRO A 361 -0.29 -27.14 20.28
CA PRO A 361 -1.55 -27.86 20.47
C PRO A 361 -1.94 -28.13 21.93
N ASP A 362 -0.97 -28.22 22.83
CA ASP A 362 -1.15 -28.56 24.25
C ASP A 362 -1.17 -27.32 25.16
N GLY A 363 -0.76 -26.16 24.62
CA GLY A 363 -0.84 -24.85 25.26
C GLY A 363 -2.21 -24.18 25.14
N THR A 364 -2.40 -23.13 25.94
CA THR A 364 -3.61 -22.31 25.97
C THR A 364 -3.44 -21.06 25.12
N VAL A 365 -4.45 -20.71 24.32
CA VAL A 365 -4.49 -19.45 23.55
C VAL A 365 -5.53 -18.48 24.14
N LEU A 366 -5.07 -17.29 24.51
CA LEU A 366 -5.95 -16.19 24.96
C LEU A 366 -6.39 -15.34 23.77
N ILE A 367 -7.69 -15.20 23.53
CA ILE A 367 -8.24 -14.35 22.47
C ILE A 367 -9.01 -13.19 23.10
N THR A 368 -8.42 -11.99 23.08
CA THR A 368 -9.14 -10.78 23.48
C THR A 368 -10.07 -10.34 22.35
N GLY A 369 -11.28 -9.88 22.70
CA GLY A 369 -12.33 -9.74 21.69
C GLY A 369 -12.77 -11.09 21.13
N GLY A 370 -12.52 -12.19 21.84
CA GLY A 370 -12.78 -13.56 21.38
C GLY A 370 -14.25 -13.88 21.12
N LEU A 371 -15.16 -13.08 21.71
CA LEU A 371 -16.61 -13.17 21.51
C LEU A 371 -17.13 -12.22 20.41
N GLY A 372 -16.23 -11.47 19.75
CA GLY A 372 -16.56 -10.68 18.57
C GLY A 372 -16.49 -11.53 17.30
N ALA A 373 -16.99 -11.00 16.17
CA ALA A 373 -17.07 -11.74 14.90
C ALA A 373 -15.72 -12.37 14.48
N LEU A 374 -14.65 -11.56 14.40
CA LEU A 374 -13.31 -12.04 14.03
C LEU A 374 -12.74 -13.01 15.08
N GLY A 375 -12.85 -12.68 16.37
CA GLY A 375 -12.38 -13.53 17.46
C GLY A 375 -13.01 -14.93 17.43
N ALA A 376 -14.31 -15.01 17.15
CA ALA A 376 -15.04 -16.27 17.05
C ALA A 376 -14.63 -17.09 15.81
N HIS A 377 -14.36 -16.46 14.66
CA HIS A 377 -13.80 -17.16 13.50
C HIS A 377 -12.43 -17.75 13.79
N VAL A 378 -11.55 -16.97 14.44
CA VAL A 378 -10.21 -17.43 14.83
C VAL A 378 -10.30 -18.56 15.84
N ALA A 379 -11.14 -18.44 16.88
CA ALA A 379 -11.34 -19.48 17.89
C ALA A 379 -11.71 -20.84 17.26
N ARG A 380 -12.72 -20.85 16.38
CA ARG A 380 -13.14 -22.06 15.65
C ARG A 380 -12.04 -22.61 14.76
N HIS A 381 -11.33 -21.73 14.05
CA HIS A 381 -10.26 -22.12 13.14
C HIS A 381 -9.11 -22.80 13.88
N LEU A 382 -8.65 -22.23 15.00
CA LEU A 382 -7.52 -22.78 15.76
C LEU A 382 -7.83 -24.18 16.32
N VAL A 383 -9.07 -24.42 16.78
CA VAL A 383 -9.49 -25.73 17.27
C VAL A 383 -9.66 -26.72 16.12
N ARG A 384 -10.36 -26.32 15.05
CA ARG A 384 -10.62 -27.18 13.88
C ARG A 384 -9.33 -27.61 13.17
N SER A 385 -8.33 -26.74 13.11
CA SER A 385 -7.02 -27.02 12.51
C SER A 385 -6.06 -27.77 13.46
N GLY A 386 -6.46 -28.02 14.72
CA GLY A 386 -5.63 -28.69 15.71
C GLY A 386 -4.45 -27.85 16.23
N ARG A 387 -4.46 -26.53 16.00
CA ARG A 387 -3.42 -25.59 16.45
C ARG A 387 -3.44 -25.37 17.96
N THR A 388 -4.60 -25.54 18.59
CA THR A 388 -4.76 -25.58 20.06
C THR A 388 -6.04 -26.33 20.40
N ARG A 389 -6.08 -26.91 21.59
CA ARG A 389 -7.31 -27.46 22.17
C ARG A 389 -7.90 -26.59 23.27
N ARG A 390 -7.20 -25.54 23.72
CA ARG A 390 -7.60 -24.74 24.89
C ARG A 390 -7.60 -23.26 24.58
N LEU A 391 -8.74 -22.63 24.79
CA LEU A 391 -8.98 -21.24 24.52
C LEU A 391 -9.45 -20.52 25.78
N VAL A 392 -8.95 -19.31 26.00
CA VAL A 392 -9.58 -18.32 26.89
C VAL A 392 -10.16 -17.21 26.01
N LEU A 393 -11.48 -17.10 25.97
CA LEU A 393 -12.20 -16.09 25.21
C LEU A 393 -12.51 -14.89 26.12
N LEU A 394 -11.79 -13.80 25.91
CA LEU A 394 -11.87 -12.62 26.77
C LEU A 394 -12.69 -11.51 26.12
N GLY A 395 -13.63 -10.96 26.89
CA GLY A 395 -14.41 -9.79 26.48
C GLY A 395 -15.03 -9.09 27.69
N ARG A 396 -15.35 -7.80 27.57
CA ARG A 396 -15.85 -6.99 28.71
C ARG A 396 -17.10 -7.56 29.38
N ARG A 397 -18.00 -8.15 28.60
CA ARG A 397 -19.24 -8.78 29.10
C ARG A 397 -19.08 -10.26 29.45
N GLY A 398 -17.97 -10.89 29.07
CA GLY A 398 -17.77 -12.34 29.24
C GLY A 398 -18.98 -13.14 28.77
N ALA A 399 -19.45 -14.05 29.63
CA ALA A 399 -20.60 -14.93 29.38
C ALA A 399 -21.92 -14.20 29.07
N ASP A 400 -22.07 -12.94 29.47
CA ASP A 400 -23.25 -12.12 29.17
C ASP A 400 -23.25 -11.59 27.71
N THR A 401 -22.26 -11.94 26.91
CA THR A 401 -22.25 -11.64 25.48
C THR A 401 -23.22 -12.56 24.74
N ALA A 402 -24.16 -12.01 23.97
CA ALA A 402 -25.04 -12.81 23.12
C ALA A 402 -24.23 -13.73 22.19
N GLY A 403 -24.59 -15.02 22.13
CA GLY A 403 -23.86 -16.02 21.34
C GLY A 403 -22.66 -16.66 22.06
N ALA A 404 -22.35 -16.28 23.31
CA ALA A 404 -21.18 -16.77 24.03
C ALA A 404 -21.28 -18.26 24.40
N ALA A 405 -22.43 -18.70 24.91
CA ALA A 405 -22.66 -20.09 25.28
C ALA A 405 -22.64 -21.00 24.04
N GLU A 406 -23.31 -20.55 22.96
CA GLU A 406 -23.36 -21.25 21.69
C GLU A 406 -21.94 -21.41 21.09
N LEU A 407 -21.11 -20.37 21.13
CA LEU A 407 -19.73 -20.45 20.67
C LEU A 407 -18.89 -21.44 21.49
N ALA A 408 -19.07 -21.50 22.82
CA ALA A 408 -18.37 -22.46 23.66
C ALA A 408 -18.81 -23.91 23.36
N GLU A 409 -20.10 -24.15 23.15
CA GLU A 409 -20.64 -25.45 22.74
C GLU A 409 -20.11 -25.88 21.37
N GLU A 410 -20.06 -24.97 20.40
CA GLU A 410 -19.47 -25.24 19.09
C GLU A 410 -17.98 -25.60 19.18
N ILE A 411 -17.22 -24.90 20.02
CA ILE A 411 -15.80 -25.21 20.26
C ILE A 411 -15.65 -26.59 20.92
N ALA A 412 -16.52 -26.93 21.87
CA ALA A 412 -16.54 -28.25 22.49
C ALA A 412 -16.87 -29.36 21.48
N ALA A 413 -17.82 -29.13 20.58
CA ALA A 413 -18.17 -30.05 19.50
C ALA A 413 -17.01 -30.27 18.50
N LEU A 414 -16.13 -29.28 18.34
CA LEU A 414 -14.90 -29.39 17.54
C LEU A 414 -13.75 -30.07 18.29
N GLY A 415 -13.94 -30.49 19.55
CA GLY A 415 -12.93 -31.14 20.38
C GLY A 415 -12.01 -30.20 21.16
N GLY A 416 -12.39 -28.92 21.27
CA GLY A 416 -11.68 -27.92 22.07
C GLY A 416 -12.35 -27.65 23.42
N HIS A 417 -11.72 -26.79 24.22
CA HIS A 417 -12.24 -26.26 25.47
C HIS A 417 -12.11 -24.74 25.46
N ALA A 418 -13.23 -24.04 25.68
CA ALA A 418 -13.26 -22.57 25.76
C ALA A 418 -13.70 -22.12 27.16
N GLU A 419 -12.81 -21.40 27.84
CA GLU A 419 -13.15 -20.65 29.05
C GLU A 419 -13.51 -19.21 28.67
N ILE A 420 -14.65 -18.72 29.14
CA ILE A 420 -15.10 -17.35 28.84
C ILE A 420 -14.86 -16.46 30.06
N ALA A 421 -14.04 -15.42 29.88
CA ALA A 421 -13.67 -14.50 30.94
C ALA A 421 -14.21 -13.07 30.68
N ALA A 422 -14.89 -12.51 31.69
CA ALA A 422 -15.29 -11.10 31.70
C ALA A 422 -14.11 -10.22 32.13
N CYS A 423 -13.51 -9.49 31.20
CA CYS A 423 -12.37 -8.61 31.49
C CYS A 423 -12.23 -7.50 30.42
N ASP A 424 -11.88 -6.28 30.86
CA ASP A 424 -11.34 -5.25 29.98
C ASP A 424 -9.82 -5.45 29.89
N ALA A 425 -9.29 -5.71 28.70
CA ALA A 425 -7.84 -5.91 28.52
C ALA A 425 -7.02 -4.62 28.78
N ALA A 426 -7.67 -3.45 28.78
CA ALA A 426 -7.04 -2.20 29.18
C ALA A 426 -6.91 -2.05 30.72
N ASP A 427 -7.60 -2.88 31.51
CA ASP A 427 -7.36 -2.99 32.95
C ASP A 427 -6.24 -4.02 33.21
N ARG A 428 -5.04 -3.50 33.44
CA ARG A 428 -3.82 -4.30 33.65
C ARG A 428 -3.97 -5.29 34.81
N ALA A 429 -4.60 -4.88 35.91
CA ALA A 429 -4.72 -5.71 37.10
C ALA A 429 -5.75 -6.84 36.90
N ALA A 430 -6.86 -6.54 36.21
CA ALA A 430 -7.83 -7.57 35.83
C ALA A 430 -7.25 -8.57 34.83
N LEU A 431 -6.55 -8.10 33.80
CA LEU A 431 -5.91 -8.95 32.81
C LEU A 431 -4.85 -9.86 33.43
N ALA A 432 -4.04 -9.33 34.37
CA ALA A 432 -3.05 -10.13 35.09
C ALA A 432 -3.70 -11.28 35.88
N ARG A 433 -4.88 -11.05 36.49
CA ARG A 433 -5.63 -12.12 37.18
C ARG A 433 -6.12 -13.21 36.23
N VAL A 434 -6.58 -12.83 35.04
CA VAL A 434 -6.99 -13.82 34.02
C VAL A 434 -5.79 -14.65 33.56
N ILE A 435 -4.65 -14.01 33.26
CA ILE A 435 -3.44 -14.73 32.84
C ILE A 435 -2.93 -15.66 33.95
N ALA A 436 -2.92 -15.21 35.20
CA ALA A 436 -2.48 -16.01 36.35
C ALA A 436 -3.40 -17.19 36.69
N ALA A 437 -4.65 -17.19 36.21
CA ALA A 437 -5.58 -18.30 36.39
C ALA A 437 -5.34 -19.45 35.39
N ILE A 438 -4.55 -19.22 34.34
CA ILE A 438 -4.24 -20.24 33.32
C ILE A 438 -3.35 -21.33 33.95
N PRO A 439 -3.71 -22.62 33.87
CA PRO A 439 -2.95 -23.67 34.55
C PRO A 439 -1.56 -23.92 33.96
N ASP A 440 -0.53 -24.08 34.80
CA ASP A 440 0.86 -24.37 34.38
C ASP A 440 1.01 -25.63 33.53
N ARG A 441 0.12 -26.63 33.70
CA ARG A 441 0.09 -27.86 32.89
C ARG A 441 -0.29 -27.61 31.42
N HIS A 442 -0.93 -26.48 31.13
CA HIS A 442 -1.37 -26.05 29.82
C HIS A 442 -1.09 -24.53 29.71
N PRO A 443 0.19 -24.14 29.68
CA PRO A 443 0.59 -22.74 29.86
C PRO A 443 0.05 -21.86 28.73
N LEU A 444 0.01 -20.55 28.97
CA LEU A 444 -0.30 -19.58 27.93
C LEU A 444 0.84 -19.56 26.90
N THR A 445 0.56 -20.01 25.67
CA THR A 445 1.56 -20.08 24.58
C THR A 445 1.30 -19.07 23.48
N ALA A 446 0.08 -18.55 23.37
CA ALA A 446 -0.21 -17.47 22.43
C ALA A 446 -1.34 -16.56 22.91
N VAL A 447 -1.29 -15.32 22.47
CA VAL A 447 -2.34 -14.31 22.62
C VAL A 447 -2.71 -13.81 21.24
N VAL A 448 -4.01 -13.85 20.91
CA VAL A 448 -4.58 -13.16 19.75
C VAL A 448 -5.35 -11.93 20.24
N HIS A 449 -4.82 -10.76 19.94
CA HIS A 449 -5.45 -9.49 20.29
C HIS A 449 -6.39 -9.01 19.18
N ALA A 450 -7.65 -9.48 19.21
CA ALA A 450 -8.71 -9.09 18.27
C ALA A 450 -9.71 -8.09 18.87
N ALA A 451 -9.42 -7.52 20.06
CA ALA A 451 -10.26 -6.49 20.64
C ALA A 451 -10.11 -5.18 19.84
N GLY A 452 -11.24 -4.52 19.61
CA GLY A 452 -11.27 -3.26 18.87
C GLY A 452 -12.62 -2.58 18.97
N ALA A 453 -12.60 -1.27 18.74
CA ALA A 453 -13.79 -0.46 18.58
C ALA A 453 -13.57 0.50 17.42
N VAL A 454 -14.65 0.89 16.77
CA VAL A 454 -14.68 1.91 15.71
C VAL A 454 -15.50 3.09 16.22
N ASP A 455 -15.03 4.30 15.92
CA ASP A 455 -15.71 5.56 16.22
C ASP A 455 -15.30 6.59 15.18
N ASP A 456 -15.59 6.27 13.93
CA ASP A 456 -15.12 7.03 12.77
C ASP A 456 -15.68 8.47 12.78
N GLY A 457 -14.89 9.35 12.20
CA GLY A 457 -15.13 10.77 12.08
C GLY A 457 -13.97 11.45 11.36
N THR A 458 -14.29 12.47 10.57
CA THR A 458 -13.25 13.32 9.94
C THR A 458 -12.37 13.95 11.00
N VAL A 459 -11.13 14.31 10.64
CA VAL A 459 -10.20 14.91 11.61
C VAL A 459 -10.77 16.19 12.23
N ALA A 460 -11.57 16.95 11.47
CA ALA A 460 -12.28 18.13 11.96
C ALA A 460 -13.38 17.82 13.00
N ALA A 461 -14.02 16.65 12.93
CA ALA A 461 -15.12 16.26 13.81
C ALA A 461 -14.70 15.36 14.99
N LEU A 462 -13.46 14.86 14.98
CA LEU A 462 -12.96 14.01 16.05
C LEU A 462 -12.81 14.78 17.37
N THR A 463 -13.25 14.15 18.45
CA THR A 463 -13.09 14.67 19.81
C THR A 463 -12.18 13.76 20.62
N PRO A 464 -11.55 14.25 21.71
CA PRO A 464 -10.72 13.42 22.58
C PRO A 464 -11.43 12.16 23.07
N ARG A 465 -12.73 12.27 23.41
CA ARG A 465 -13.55 11.14 23.85
C ARG A 465 -13.71 10.06 22.77
N ARG A 466 -13.93 10.46 21.51
CA ARG A 466 -14.02 9.52 20.39
C ARG A 466 -12.68 8.84 20.11
N PHE A 467 -11.59 9.58 20.29
CA PHE A 467 -10.23 9.06 20.16
C PHE A 467 -9.92 8.02 21.25
N ASP A 468 -10.21 8.34 22.50
CA ASP A 468 -9.95 7.49 23.66
C ASP A 468 -10.73 6.17 23.60
N ARG A 469 -11.96 6.20 23.07
CA ARG A 469 -12.80 5.01 22.90
C ARG A 469 -12.18 3.97 21.96
N VAL A 470 -11.37 4.42 21.00
CA VAL A 470 -10.70 3.56 20.01
C VAL A 470 -9.31 3.15 20.47
N LEU A 471 -8.55 4.06 21.09
CA LEU A 471 -7.23 3.75 21.64
C LEU A 471 -7.29 2.71 22.76
N ARG A 472 -8.23 2.84 23.72
CA ARG A 472 -8.28 2.00 24.92
C ARG A 472 -8.29 0.49 24.63
N PRO A 473 -9.21 -0.05 23.81
CA PRO A 473 -9.25 -1.49 23.56
C PRO A 473 -8.13 -1.99 22.63
N LYS A 474 -7.28 -1.10 22.09
CA LYS A 474 -6.17 -1.44 21.18
C LYS A 474 -4.81 -1.12 21.80
N ALA A 475 -4.45 0.16 21.89
CA ALA A 475 -3.13 0.58 22.35
C ALA A 475 -2.88 0.23 23.83
N ASP A 476 -3.79 0.64 24.73
CA ASP A 476 -3.62 0.39 26.17
C ASP A 476 -3.65 -1.13 26.47
N ALA A 477 -4.59 -1.84 25.85
CA ALA A 477 -4.70 -3.29 25.97
C ALA A 477 -3.47 -4.03 25.43
N ALA A 478 -2.94 -3.64 24.27
CA ALA A 478 -1.76 -4.27 23.70
C ALA A 478 -0.49 -3.98 24.51
N LEU A 479 -0.37 -2.80 25.12
CA LEU A 479 0.74 -2.50 26.03
C LEU A 479 0.67 -3.38 27.29
N ASN A 480 -0.50 -3.53 27.90
CA ASN A 480 -0.69 -4.44 29.03
C ASN A 480 -0.35 -5.90 28.66
N LEU A 481 -0.83 -6.37 27.51
CA LEU A 481 -0.51 -7.71 27.01
C LEU A 481 0.99 -7.86 26.75
N HIS A 482 1.64 -6.85 26.18
CA HIS A 482 3.07 -6.87 25.95
C HIS A 482 3.86 -7.04 27.26
N GLU A 483 3.52 -6.25 28.28
CA GLU A 483 4.18 -6.32 29.59
C GLU A 483 3.93 -7.65 30.30
N LEU A 484 2.67 -8.12 30.34
CA LEU A 484 2.27 -9.32 31.08
C LEU A 484 2.72 -10.62 30.41
N THR A 485 3.11 -10.59 29.13
CA THR A 485 3.60 -11.76 28.39
C THR A 485 5.10 -11.72 28.11
N ARG A 486 5.81 -10.64 28.49
CA ARG A 486 7.23 -10.46 28.20
C ARG A 486 8.09 -11.58 28.77
N ASP A 487 7.78 -12.01 30.00
CA ASP A 487 8.57 -13.00 30.74
C ASP A 487 8.03 -14.42 30.57
N LEU A 488 7.01 -14.62 29.72
CA LEU A 488 6.44 -15.94 29.42
C LEU A 488 7.22 -16.57 28.25
N PRO A 489 7.94 -17.69 28.47
CA PRO A 489 8.79 -18.28 27.44
C PRO A 489 8.01 -18.67 26.20
N GLY A 490 8.38 -18.12 25.04
CA GLY A 490 7.78 -18.50 23.75
C GLY A 490 6.33 -18.03 23.54
N CYS A 491 5.77 -17.18 24.42
CA CYS A 491 4.41 -16.69 24.26
C CYS A 491 4.29 -15.76 23.04
N GLU A 492 3.60 -16.23 22.00
CA GLU A 492 3.36 -15.49 20.77
C GLU A 492 2.29 -14.39 20.98
N LEU A 493 2.60 -13.12 20.68
CA LEU A 493 1.62 -12.03 20.73
C LEU A 493 1.21 -11.60 19.33
N ILE A 494 0.03 -12.00 18.88
CA ILE A 494 -0.52 -11.67 17.55
C ILE A 494 -1.50 -10.51 17.69
N LEU A 495 -1.15 -9.36 17.13
CA LEU A 495 -1.96 -8.14 17.18
C LEU A 495 -2.80 -8.00 15.92
N PHE A 496 -4.13 -7.89 16.05
CA PHE A 496 -4.99 -7.60 14.89
C PHE A 496 -5.04 -6.09 14.69
N SER A 497 -4.17 -5.64 13.78
CA SER A 497 -4.09 -4.29 13.27
C SER A 497 -4.98 -4.14 12.02
N SER A 498 -4.82 -3.04 11.29
CA SER A 498 -5.54 -2.76 10.05
C SER A 498 -4.69 -1.97 9.08
N VAL A 499 -4.87 -2.23 7.79
CA VAL A 499 -4.23 -1.43 6.72
C VAL A 499 -4.54 0.07 6.82
N SER A 500 -5.62 0.50 7.49
CA SER A 500 -5.88 1.93 7.74
C SER A 500 -4.74 2.60 8.53
N GLY A 501 -4.02 1.87 9.39
CA GLY A 501 -2.83 2.40 10.08
C GLY A 501 -1.64 2.65 9.14
N THR A 502 -1.57 1.93 8.01
CA THR A 502 -0.49 2.01 7.02
C THR A 502 -0.84 2.91 5.84
N LEU A 503 -2.02 2.74 5.25
CA LEU A 503 -2.50 3.50 4.09
C LEU A 503 -3.13 4.85 4.47
N GLY A 504 -3.61 4.97 5.70
CA GLY A 504 -4.59 5.98 6.07
C GLY A 504 -6.00 5.58 5.60
N GLY A 505 -7.01 6.02 6.33
CA GLY A 505 -8.41 5.92 5.92
C GLY A 505 -9.10 7.25 6.21
N ALA A 506 -9.69 7.87 5.19
CA ALA A 506 -10.45 9.10 5.40
C ALA A 506 -11.60 8.83 6.38
N GLY A 507 -11.70 9.65 7.43
CA GLY A 507 -12.64 9.48 8.53
C GLY A 507 -12.16 8.51 9.63
N GLN A 508 -10.94 7.98 9.56
CA GLN A 508 -10.47 6.91 10.46
C GLN A 508 -9.21 7.29 11.24
N ALA A 509 -9.00 8.57 11.57
CA ALA A 509 -7.74 9.02 12.14
C ALA A 509 -7.43 8.43 13.54
N ASN A 510 -8.44 8.25 14.38
CA ASN A 510 -8.33 7.55 15.67
C ASN A 510 -8.02 6.05 15.50
N TYR A 511 -8.68 5.39 14.55
CA TYR A 511 -8.47 3.98 14.25
C TYR A 511 -7.10 3.73 13.61
N ALA A 512 -6.68 4.58 12.67
CA ALA A 512 -5.37 4.53 12.05
C ALA A 512 -4.25 4.75 13.08
N ALA A 513 -4.41 5.70 14.01
CA ALA A 513 -3.47 5.91 15.11
C ALA A 513 -3.32 4.67 16.00
N ALA A 514 -4.45 4.08 16.41
CA ALA A 514 -4.44 2.89 17.25
C ALA A 514 -3.77 1.69 16.57
N ASN A 515 -4.00 1.48 15.28
CA ASN A 515 -3.41 0.37 14.54
C ASN A 515 -1.92 0.60 14.21
N ALA A 516 -1.52 1.83 13.90
CA ALA A 516 -0.10 2.17 13.71
C ALA A 516 0.72 1.96 15.01
N PHE A 517 0.11 2.20 16.18
CA PHE A 517 0.71 1.85 17.47
C PHE A 517 0.94 0.33 17.61
N LEU A 518 -0.04 -0.51 17.21
CA LEU A 518 0.11 -1.97 17.26
C LEU A 518 1.26 -2.44 16.37
N ASP A 519 1.36 -1.89 15.17
CA ASP A 519 2.43 -2.20 14.22
C ASP A 519 3.81 -1.85 14.81
N ALA A 520 3.93 -0.67 15.40
CA ALA A 520 5.15 -0.22 16.09
C ALA A 520 5.50 -1.09 17.30
N LEU A 521 4.51 -1.48 18.10
CA LEU A 521 4.71 -2.36 19.25
C LEU A 521 5.22 -3.74 18.82
N ALA A 522 4.74 -4.27 17.69
CA ALA A 522 5.24 -5.53 17.14
C ALA A 522 6.71 -5.43 16.69
N HIS A 523 7.10 -4.32 16.04
CA HIS A 523 8.51 -4.05 15.74
C HIS A 523 9.37 -4.02 17.00
N ARG A 524 8.92 -3.30 18.03
CA ARG A 524 9.63 -3.22 19.32
C ARG A 524 9.75 -4.57 20.01
N ARG A 525 8.69 -5.39 20.00
CA ARG A 525 8.77 -6.76 20.53
C ARG A 525 9.82 -7.59 19.82
N LYS A 526 9.82 -7.56 18.49
CA LYS A 526 10.78 -8.31 17.69
C LYS A 526 12.22 -7.85 17.93
N ALA A 527 12.46 -6.55 18.06
CA ALA A 527 13.78 -5.99 18.38
C ALA A 527 14.28 -6.43 19.78
N LEU A 528 13.36 -6.67 20.72
CA LEU A 528 13.66 -7.25 22.04
C LEU A 528 13.83 -8.78 22.02
N GLY A 529 13.76 -9.43 20.86
CA GLY A 529 13.81 -10.88 20.72
C GLY A 529 12.56 -11.62 21.23
N LEU A 530 11.46 -10.90 21.44
CA LEU A 530 10.20 -11.47 21.93
C LEU A 530 9.32 -11.91 20.75
N PRO A 531 8.64 -13.07 20.85
CA PRO A 531 7.71 -13.51 19.82
C PRO A 531 6.51 -12.57 19.68
N GLY A 532 6.00 -12.46 18.46
CA GLY A 532 4.82 -11.66 18.12
C GLY A 532 4.87 -10.99 16.76
N ALA A 533 3.69 -10.74 16.21
CA ALA A 533 3.48 -10.10 14.93
C ALA A 533 2.22 -9.24 14.95
N SER A 534 2.23 -8.15 14.19
CA SER A 534 1.03 -7.37 13.86
C SER A 534 0.51 -7.77 12.48
N LEU A 535 -0.78 -8.10 12.41
CA LEU A 535 -1.48 -8.40 11.18
C LEU A 535 -2.36 -7.20 10.80
N ALA A 536 -1.87 -6.38 9.87
CA ALA A 536 -2.58 -5.21 9.35
C ALA A 536 -3.64 -5.65 8.33
N TRP A 537 -4.79 -6.11 8.83
CA TRP A 537 -5.85 -6.67 8.00
C TRP A 537 -6.47 -5.66 7.03
N GLY A 538 -6.74 -6.11 5.81
CA GLY A 538 -7.75 -5.53 4.93
C GLY A 538 -9.17 -5.70 5.50
N LEU A 539 -10.17 -5.22 4.77
CA LEU A 539 -11.57 -5.35 5.20
C LEU A 539 -11.99 -6.83 5.14
N TRP A 540 -12.64 -7.33 6.19
CA TRP A 540 -13.30 -8.64 6.17
C TRP A 540 -14.78 -8.49 5.85
N GLU A 541 -15.36 -9.44 5.13
CA GLU A 541 -16.80 -9.57 5.00
C GLU A 541 -17.41 -9.87 6.37
N GLY A 542 -18.46 -9.12 6.74
CA GLY A 542 -19.01 -9.18 8.10
C GLY A 542 -18.10 -8.54 9.17
N GLY A 543 -18.49 -8.68 10.44
CA GLY A 543 -17.76 -8.06 11.55
C GLY A 543 -17.87 -6.52 11.55
N MET A 544 -16.74 -5.80 11.62
CA MET A 544 -16.72 -4.33 11.58
C MET A 544 -17.21 -3.76 10.25
N ALA A 545 -17.27 -4.57 9.19
CA ALA A 545 -17.85 -4.20 7.90
C ALA A 545 -19.38 -4.30 7.84
N GLY A 546 -20.04 -4.89 8.85
CA GLY A 546 -21.47 -5.17 8.82
C GLY A 546 -22.39 -3.95 8.78
N GLY A 547 -21.85 -2.74 8.98
CA GLY A 547 -22.56 -1.46 8.85
C GLY A 547 -22.15 -0.62 7.64
N LEU A 548 -21.27 -1.13 6.76
CA LEU A 548 -20.78 -0.37 5.61
C LEU A 548 -21.79 -0.39 4.45
N GLY A 549 -22.00 0.77 3.83
CA GLY A 549 -22.87 0.93 2.67
C GLY A 549 -22.18 0.56 1.36
N THR A 550 -22.94 0.61 0.26
CA THR A 550 -22.42 0.42 -1.11
C THR A 550 -21.32 1.43 -1.47
N ALA A 551 -21.42 2.66 -0.98
CA ALA A 551 -20.42 3.71 -1.17
C ALA A 551 -19.06 3.35 -0.54
N ASP A 552 -19.05 2.76 0.66
CA ASP A 552 -17.83 2.35 1.37
C ASP A 552 -17.11 1.21 0.66
N LEU A 553 -17.84 0.21 0.18
CA LEU A 553 -17.29 -0.89 -0.61
C LEU A 553 -16.72 -0.41 -1.95
N THR A 554 -17.38 0.57 -2.58
CA THR A 554 -16.90 1.19 -3.82
C THR A 554 -15.63 2.00 -3.58
N ARG A 555 -15.53 2.68 -2.43
CA ARG A 555 -14.31 3.39 -2.01
C ARG A 555 -13.14 2.43 -1.75
N LEU A 556 -13.41 1.30 -1.11
CA LEU A 556 -12.40 0.26 -0.88
C LEU A 556 -11.85 -0.28 -2.21
N ARG A 557 -12.73 -0.66 -3.15
CA ARG A 557 -12.33 -1.12 -4.49
C ARG A 557 -11.44 -0.13 -5.22
N ARG A 558 -11.85 1.14 -5.24
CA ARG A 558 -11.06 2.24 -5.84
C ARG A 558 -9.67 2.41 -5.21
N SER A 559 -9.47 2.01 -3.97
CA SER A 559 -8.15 2.01 -3.33
C SER A 559 -7.26 0.83 -3.75
N GLY A 560 -7.71 -0.04 -4.64
CA GLY A 560 -7.00 -1.25 -5.08
C GLY A 560 -7.19 -2.44 -4.15
N LEU A 561 -8.16 -2.38 -3.22
CA LEU A 561 -8.43 -3.41 -2.21
C LEU A 561 -9.86 -3.93 -2.32
N ALA A 562 -10.08 -5.18 -1.93
CA ALA A 562 -11.38 -5.81 -1.84
C ALA A 562 -11.61 -6.41 -0.43
N ALA A 563 -12.87 -6.74 -0.13
CA ALA A 563 -13.21 -7.44 1.10
C ALA A 563 -12.74 -8.91 1.05
N LEU A 564 -12.19 -9.39 2.15
CA LEU A 564 -11.78 -10.76 2.41
C LEU A 564 -12.97 -11.58 2.91
N THR A 565 -13.20 -12.76 2.35
CA THR A 565 -14.09 -13.73 2.99
C THR A 565 -13.45 -14.26 4.28
N ALA A 566 -14.25 -14.87 5.17
CA ALA A 566 -13.73 -15.48 6.39
C ALA A 566 -12.69 -16.58 6.09
N GLU A 567 -12.93 -17.39 5.05
CA GLU A 567 -12.03 -18.46 4.61
C GLU A 567 -10.70 -17.88 4.11
N GLN A 568 -10.75 -16.83 3.28
CA GLN A 568 -9.55 -16.14 2.78
C GLN A 568 -8.74 -15.54 3.94
N GLY A 569 -9.41 -14.86 4.86
CA GLY A 569 -8.78 -14.26 6.02
C GLY A 569 -8.11 -15.30 6.94
N LEU A 570 -8.76 -16.43 7.20
CA LEU A 570 -8.19 -17.53 7.99
C LEU A 570 -7.03 -18.24 7.29
N ALA A 571 -7.10 -18.42 5.97
CA ALA A 571 -5.98 -18.94 5.18
C ALA A 571 -4.77 -17.99 5.22
N LEU A 572 -5.00 -16.68 5.16
CA LEU A 572 -3.95 -15.67 5.28
C LEU A 572 -3.40 -15.58 6.71
N LEU A 573 -4.22 -15.80 7.75
CA LEU A 573 -3.75 -15.93 9.13
C LEU A 573 -2.71 -17.06 9.20
N ASP A 574 -3.04 -18.22 8.65
CA ASP A 574 -2.15 -19.38 8.61
C ASP A 574 -0.89 -19.12 7.79
N ALA A 575 -1.01 -18.47 6.63
CA ALA A 575 0.14 -18.11 5.80
C ALA A 575 1.08 -17.15 6.54
N ALA A 576 0.53 -16.16 7.25
CA ALA A 576 1.31 -15.23 8.06
C ALA A 576 2.08 -15.94 9.19
N ALA A 577 1.67 -17.15 9.60
CA ALA A 577 2.39 -17.97 10.58
C ALA A 577 3.76 -18.42 10.11
N GLY A 578 3.94 -18.56 8.80
CA GLY A 578 5.21 -19.01 8.21
C GLY A 578 6.22 -17.88 8.02
N HIS A 579 5.88 -16.65 8.39
CA HIS A 579 6.74 -15.48 8.23
C HIS A 579 7.28 -15.00 9.56
N ASP A 580 8.60 -14.86 9.64
CA ASP A 580 9.24 -14.16 10.75
C ASP A 580 9.31 -12.65 10.45
N LEU A 581 8.16 -12.00 10.31
CA LEU A 581 8.03 -10.56 10.08
C LEU A 581 7.27 -9.90 11.23
N ALA A 582 7.73 -8.74 11.70
CA ALA A 582 7.05 -8.01 12.78
C ALA A 582 5.66 -7.51 12.35
N VAL A 583 5.51 -7.09 11.09
CA VAL A 583 4.26 -6.57 10.55
C VAL A 583 4.03 -7.19 9.18
N VAL A 584 2.84 -7.76 8.98
CA VAL A 584 2.36 -8.28 7.70
C VAL A 584 0.98 -7.70 7.46
N ALA A 585 0.66 -7.35 6.22
CA ALA A 585 -0.65 -6.85 5.82
C ALA A 585 -1.38 -7.89 4.98
N PRO A 586 -2.28 -8.70 5.57
CA PRO A 586 -3.09 -9.63 4.82
C PRO A 586 -4.28 -8.89 4.19
N VAL A 587 -4.34 -8.91 2.87
CA VAL A 587 -5.32 -8.15 2.08
C VAL A 587 -5.85 -8.98 0.92
N ARG A 588 -6.96 -8.52 0.34
CA ARG A 588 -7.38 -8.91 -1.00
C ARG A 588 -7.16 -7.73 -1.93
N LEU A 589 -6.38 -7.93 -2.97
CA LEU A 589 -6.13 -6.93 -4.00
C LEU A 589 -7.25 -6.96 -5.05
N ASP A 590 -7.68 -5.79 -5.48
CA ASP A 590 -8.55 -5.65 -6.65
C ASP A 590 -7.67 -5.61 -7.90
N GLU A 591 -7.52 -6.76 -8.54
CA GLU A 591 -6.61 -6.91 -9.69
C GLU A 591 -7.04 -6.10 -10.92
N ASP A 592 -8.33 -5.78 -11.03
CA ASP A 592 -8.84 -4.97 -12.13
C ASP A 592 -8.36 -3.53 -11.99
N VAL A 593 -8.51 -2.96 -10.78
CA VAL A 593 -8.00 -1.61 -10.48
C VAL A 593 -6.48 -1.54 -10.57
N LEU A 594 -5.76 -2.58 -10.12
CA LEU A 594 -4.30 -2.63 -10.29
C LEU A 594 -3.86 -2.68 -11.75
N ARG A 595 -4.67 -3.26 -12.64
CA ARG A 595 -4.40 -3.37 -14.09
C ARG A 595 -4.72 -2.10 -14.86
N GLU A 596 -5.69 -1.31 -14.39
CA GLU A 596 -6.03 0.01 -14.95
C GLU A 596 -4.88 1.02 -14.81
N GLY A 597 -3.97 0.80 -13.85
CA GLY A 597 -2.69 1.50 -13.74
C GLY A 597 -2.66 2.60 -12.65
N PRO A 598 -1.55 3.34 -12.55
CA PRO A 598 -1.22 4.15 -11.38
C PRO A 598 -2.08 5.41 -11.16
N GLY A 599 -2.95 5.78 -12.13
CA GLY A 599 -3.65 7.07 -12.12
C GLY A 599 -4.62 7.30 -10.95
N SER A 600 -5.08 6.23 -10.29
CA SER A 600 -6.04 6.28 -9.17
C SER A 600 -5.54 5.65 -7.88
N LEU A 601 -4.37 4.98 -7.91
CA LEU A 601 -3.87 4.21 -6.78
C LEU A 601 -3.17 5.08 -5.72
N PRO A 602 -3.34 4.78 -4.42
CA PRO A 602 -2.51 5.34 -3.37
C PRO A 602 -1.01 5.14 -3.66
N ALA A 603 -0.18 6.13 -3.32
CA ALA A 603 1.26 6.10 -3.58
C ALA A 603 1.97 4.84 -3.04
N LEU A 604 1.43 4.27 -1.95
CA LEU A 604 1.93 3.05 -1.34
C LEU A 604 1.71 1.79 -2.19
N LEU A 605 0.69 1.75 -3.06
CA LEU A 605 0.33 0.58 -3.86
C LEU A 605 0.88 0.64 -5.29
N LEU A 606 1.55 1.73 -5.67
CA LEU A 606 2.04 1.94 -7.04
C LEU A 606 2.95 0.81 -7.53
N ASP A 607 3.79 0.26 -6.65
CA ASP A 607 4.74 -0.81 -7.01
C ASP A 607 4.04 -2.19 -7.19
N LEU A 608 2.76 -2.31 -6.85
CA LEU A 608 1.94 -3.53 -7.07
C LEU A 608 1.23 -3.53 -8.42
N ALA A 609 0.96 -2.36 -8.99
CA ALA A 609 0.58 -2.27 -10.39
C ALA A 609 1.82 -2.71 -11.19
N GLY A 610 1.74 -3.85 -11.88
CA GLY A 610 2.87 -4.40 -12.64
C GLY A 610 3.41 -3.41 -13.70
N PRO A 611 4.40 -3.81 -14.52
CA PRO A 611 4.87 -3.00 -15.65
C PRO A 611 3.80 -2.94 -16.76
N GLY A 612 2.64 -2.36 -16.46
CA GLY A 612 1.60 -2.00 -17.39
C GLY A 612 1.83 -0.57 -17.84
N ARG A 613 1.51 -0.30 -19.11
CA ARG A 613 1.60 1.00 -19.77
C ARG A 613 1.36 2.10 -18.74
N ALA A 614 2.31 3.02 -18.62
CA ALA A 614 1.96 4.39 -18.30
C ALA A 614 0.95 4.79 -19.37
N SER A 615 -0.33 4.49 -19.14
CA SER A 615 -1.38 5.29 -19.70
C SER A 615 -0.97 6.66 -19.20
N ARG A 616 -0.50 7.51 -20.13
CA ARG A 616 -0.53 8.95 -19.88
C ARG A 616 -1.86 9.17 -19.17
N PRO A 617 -1.88 9.86 -18.01
CA PRO A 617 -3.16 10.19 -17.39
C PRO A 617 -4.05 10.59 -18.54
N ARG A 618 -5.14 9.84 -18.75
CA ARG A 618 -6.04 10.17 -19.85
C ARG A 618 -6.44 11.56 -19.45
N GLU A 619 -5.88 12.56 -20.13
CA GLU A 619 -6.28 13.94 -19.99
C GLU A 619 -7.76 13.81 -20.36
N ALA A 620 -8.60 13.69 -19.33
CA ALA A 620 -9.96 14.14 -19.43
C ALA A 620 -9.76 15.50 -20.05
N PRO A 621 -10.24 15.73 -21.29
CA PRO A 621 -9.93 16.96 -22.02
C PRO A 621 -10.09 18.07 -21.01
N GLU A 622 -8.99 18.78 -20.69
CA GLU A 622 -8.91 19.59 -19.47
C GLU A 622 -10.25 20.29 -19.36
N LEU A 623 -11.01 20.09 -18.28
CA LEU A 623 -12.39 20.58 -18.24
C LEU A 623 -12.43 22.04 -18.70
N ARG A 624 -11.38 22.83 -18.40
CA ARG A 624 -11.09 24.14 -18.98
C ARG A 624 -11.05 24.20 -20.51
N GLU A 625 -10.27 23.38 -21.19
CA GLU A 625 -10.23 23.33 -22.67
C GLU A 625 -11.55 22.89 -23.28
N HIS A 626 -12.27 21.94 -22.66
CA HIS A 626 -13.59 21.54 -23.13
C HIS A 626 -14.60 22.69 -22.96
N LEU A 627 -14.63 23.32 -21.78
CA LEU A 627 -15.47 24.47 -21.49
C LEU A 627 -15.13 25.68 -22.36
N ALA A 628 -13.85 25.91 -22.68
CA ALA A 628 -13.41 27.01 -23.55
C ALA A 628 -13.93 26.90 -24.99
N ARG A 629 -14.29 25.69 -25.44
CA ARG A 629 -14.86 25.41 -26.77
C ARG A 629 -16.39 25.50 -26.81
N LEU A 630 -17.04 25.69 -25.66
CA LEU A 630 -18.50 25.79 -25.53
C LEU A 630 -18.94 27.24 -25.33
N ASP A 631 -20.12 27.56 -25.87
CA ASP A 631 -20.77 28.86 -25.70
C ASP A 631 -21.34 29.00 -24.28
N GLY A 632 -21.62 30.22 -23.82
CA GLY A 632 -22.05 30.52 -22.43
C GLY A 632 -23.09 29.55 -21.82
N PRO A 633 -24.26 29.34 -22.45
CA PRO A 633 -25.29 28.44 -21.91
C PRO A 633 -24.89 26.95 -21.95
N GLU A 634 -24.23 26.51 -23.04
CA GLU A 634 -23.76 25.12 -23.16
C GLU A 634 -22.63 24.80 -22.14
N ARG A 635 -21.82 25.81 -21.82
CA ARG A 635 -20.76 25.73 -20.81
C ARG A 635 -21.34 25.57 -19.41
N GLU A 636 -22.41 26.28 -19.06
CA GLU A 636 -23.08 26.13 -17.76
C GLU A 636 -23.69 24.73 -17.61
N GLU A 637 -24.39 24.23 -18.62
CA GLU A 637 -24.96 22.87 -18.61
C GLU A 637 -23.87 21.79 -18.49
N ALA A 638 -22.74 21.95 -19.17
CA ALA A 638 -21.61 21.03 -19.09
C ALA A 638 -20.99 20.98 -17.68
N VAL A 639 -20.87 22.12 -16.99
CA VAL A 639 -20.37 22.14 -15.59
C VAL A 639 -21.38 21.50 -14.65
N VAL A 640 -22.69 21.73 -14.84
CA VAL A 640 -23.74 21.08 -14.03
C VAL A 640 -23.71 19.57 -14.22
N ALA A 641 -23.65 19.09 -15.46
CA ALA A 641 -23.55 17.66 -15.76
C ALA A 641 -22.28 17.03 -15.15
N PHE A 642 -21.16 17.75 -15.21
CA PHE A 642 -19.91 17.34 -14.59
C PHE A 642 -20.03 17.20 -13.05
N VAL A 643 -20.58 18.22 -12.37
CA VAL A 643 -20.79 18.17 -10.91
C VAL A 643 -21.74 17.05 -10.53
N ARG A 644 -22.86 16.87 -11.24
CA ARG A 644 -23.80 15.75 -11.03
C ARG A 644 -23.11 14.40 -11.18
N GLY A 645 -22.24 14.24 -12.18
CA GLY A 645 -21.44 13.03 -12.36
C GLY A 645 -20.47 12.76 -11.21
N GLN A 646 -19.83 13.79 -10.65
CA GLN A 646 -18.99 13.63 -9.47
C GLN A 646 -19.81 13.25 -8.23
N VAL A 647 -20.96 13.89 -8.01
CA VAL A 647 -21.88 13.60 -6.89
C VAL A 647 -22.42 12.17 -6.99
N ALA A 648 -22.89 11.75 -8.16
CA ALA A 648 -23.37 10.39 -8.42
C ALA A 648 -22.30 9.34 -8.08
N ALA A 649 -21.06 9.59 -8.50
CA ALA A 649 -19.95 8.68 -8.24
C ALA A 649 -19.49 8.64 -6.77
N VAL A 650 -19.76 9.69 -5.99
CA VAL A 650 -19.52 9.72 -4.54
C VAL A 650 -20.60 8.94 -3.80
N LEU A 651 -21.87 9.14 -4.17
CA LEU A 651 -23.01 8.49 -3.54
C LEU A 651 -23.24 7.04 -4.01
N GLY A 652 -22.55 6.62 -5.08
CA GLY A 652 -22.68 5.27 -5.64
C GLY A 652 -23.92 5.10 -6.54
N HIS A 653 -24.41 6.19 -7.13
CA HIS A 653 -25.46 6.15 -8.15
C HIS A 653 -24.90 5.69 -9.51
N GLY A 654 -25.77 5.12 -10.34
CA GLY A 654 -25.38 4.56 -11.64
C GLY A 654 -25.19 5.62 -12.71
N SER A 655 -25.88 6.77 -12.60
CA SER A 655 -25.80 7.87 -13.55
C SER A 655 -25.80 9.24 -12.86
N ALA A 656 -25.25 10.25 -13.55
CA ALA A 656 -25.42 11.66 -13.19
C ALA A 656 -26.90 12.08 -13.22
N ASP A 657 -27.73 11.39 -14.00
CA ASP A 657 -29.17 11.67 -14.12
C ASP A 657 -29.96 11.32 -12.86
N ASP A 658 -29.42 10.42 -12.03
CA ASP A 658 -30.01 10.02 -10.75
C ASP A 658 -29.87 11.13 -9.69
N VAL A 659 -29.10 12.19 -9.95
CA VAL A 659 -28.87 13.32 -9.04
C VAL A 659 -29.68 14.52 -9.49
N ASP A 660 -30.66 14.94 -8.71
CA ASP A 660 -31.40 16.19 -8.96
C ASP A 660 -30.47 17.41 -8.78
N PRO A 661 -30.29 18.27 -9.81
CA PRO A 661 -29.37 19.40 -9.73
C PRO A 661 -29.78 20.49 -8.74
N ALA A 662 -31.08 20.62 -8.43
CA ALA A 662 -31.60 21.65 -7.54
C ALA A 662 -31.68 21.20 -6.08
N ARG A 663 -31.67 19.88 -5.85
CA ARG A 663 -31.82 19.30 -4.52
C ARG A 663 -30.57 19.50 -3.66
N GLU A 664 -30.79 19.74 -2.37
CA GLU A 664 -29.69 19.94 -1.44
C GLU A 664 -28.90 18.64 -1.22
N PHE A 665 -27.58 18.76 -1.14
CA PHE A 665 -26.67 17.64 -0.95
C PHE A 665 -26.98 16.83 0.32
N GLY A 666 -27.38 17.50 1.42
CA GLY A 666 -27.76 16.82 2.66
C GLY A 666 -28.97 15.88 2.50
N GLU A 667 -29.93 16.23 1.66
CA GLU A 667 -31.10 15.39 1.36
C GLU A 667 -30.77 14.23 0.40
N LEU A 668 -29.75 14.40 -0.42
CA LEU A 668 -29.22 13.38 -1.32
C LEU A 668 -28.32 12.36 -0.58
N GLY A 669 -28.06 12.58 0.71
CA GLY A 669 -27.24 11.70 1.54
C GLY A 669 -25.75 12.03 1.52
N LEU A 670 -25.36 13.26 1.10
CA LEU A 670 -24.01 13.73 1.41
C LEU A 670 -23.88 13.98 2.92
N ASP A 671 -22.91 13.31 3.50
CA ASP A 671 -22.40 13.53 4.84
C ASP A 671 -21.02 14.23 4.80
N SER A 672 -20.39 14.41 5.96
CA SER A 672 -19.08 15.07 6.06
C SER A 672 -17.96 14.34 5.31
N LEU A 673 -18.04 13.02 5.14
CA LEU A 673 -16.99 12.21 4.51
C LEU A 673 -17.12 12.18 2.99
N THR A 674 -18.34 11.99 2.50
CA THR A 674 -18.70 12.10 1.08
C THR A 674 -18.48 13.51 0.54
N THR A 675 -18.69 14.54 1.38
CA THR A 675 -18.33 15.94 1.05
C THR A 675 -16.83 16.12 0.81
N VAL A 676 -15.97 15.56 1.68
CA VAL A 676 -14.51 15.62 1.51
C VAL A 676 -14.08 14.92 0.22
N GLU A 677 -14.67 13.75 -0.08
CA GLU A 677 -14.41 13.03 -1.33
C GLU A 677 -14.89 13.81 -2.57
N LEU A 678 -16.08 14.44 -2.52
CA LEU A 678 -16.56 15.30 -3.60
C LEU A 678 -15.58 16.44 -3.88
N ASN A 679 -15.12 17.13 -2.83
CA ASN A 679 -14.14 18.21 -2.95
C ASN A 679 -12.82 17.70 -3.55
N ARG A 680 -12.34 16.54 -3.09
CA ARG A 680 -11.13 15.90 -3.64
C ARG A 680 -11.27 15.62 -5.14
N ARG A 681 -12.40 15.06 -5.56
CA ARG A 681 -12.66 14.72 -6.97
C ARG A 681 -12.77 15.96 -7.84
N LEU A 682 -13.46 16.98 -7.37
CA LEU A 682 -13.58 18.26 -8.06
C LEU A 682 -12.22 18.93 -8.19
N ALA A 683 -11.42 18.99 -7.12
CA ALA A 683 -10.08 19.55 -7.16
C ALA A 683 -9.16 18.81 -8.14
N ALA A 684 -9.18 17.47 -8.11
CA ALA A 684 -8.38 16.64 -9.02
C ALA A 684 -8.75 16.84 -10.50
N ALA A 685 -10.05 16.93 -10.79
CA ALA A 685 -10.54 17.04 -12.17
C ALA A 685 -10.50 18.47 -12.73
N THR A 686 -10.55 19.50 -11.87
CA THR A 686 -10.51 20.92 -12.29
C THR A 686 -9.11 21.54 -12.15
N GLY A 687 -8.21 20.91 -11.38
CA GLY A 687 -6.95 21.51 -10.95
C GLY A 687 -7.12 22.71 -10.01
N LEU A 688 -8.34 22.99 -9.53
CA LEU A 688 -8.62 24.07 -8.58
C LEU A 688 -8.35 23.61 -7.15
N ARG A 689 -7.88 24.53 -6.31
CA ARG A 689 -7.90 24.34 -4.85
C ARG A 689 -9.23 24.84 -4.32
N LEU A 690 -10.08 23.93 -3.90
CA LEU A 690 -11.41 24.27 -3.37
C LEU A 690 -11.37 24.28 -1.83
N PRO A 691 -11.99 25.28 -1.17
CA PRO A 691 -12.16 25.27 0.28
C PRO A 691 -12.92 24.02 0.74
N ALA A 692 -12.61 23.51 1.93
CA ALA A 692 -13.32 22.35 2.49
C ALA A 692 -14.83 22.61 2.68
N THR A 693 -15.22 23.87 2.80
CA THR A 693 -16.62 24.33 2.95
C THR A 693 -17.35 24.46 1.62
N VAL A 694 -16.72 24.27 0.45
CA VAL A 694 -17.31 24.63 -0.85
C VAL A 694 -18.67 23.97 -1.12
N ALA A 695 -18.86 22.71 -0.70
CA ALA A 695 -20.13 21.99 -0.85
C ALA A 695 -21.19 22.43 0.18
N PHE A 696 -20.79 23.04 1.29
CA PHE A 696 -21.69 23.69 2.25
C PHE A 696 -22.07 25.10 1.80
N ASP A 697 -21.10 25.86 1.30
CA ASP A 697 -21.30 27.21 0.75
C ASP A 697 -22.15 27.19 -0.53
N HIS A 698 -22.14 26.05 -1.22
CA HIS A 698 -22.91 25.80 -2.44
C HIS A 698 -23.67 24.46 -2.32
N PRO A 699 -24.84 24.45 -1.66
CA PRO A 699 -25.46 23.22 -1.15
C PRO A 699 -26.20 22.36 -2.19
N SER A 700 -26.07 22.64 -3.49
CA SER A 700 -26.67 21.84 -4.57
C SER A 700 -25.73 21.72 -5.77
N ALA A 701 -25.94 20.72 -6.63
CA ALA A 701 -25.09 20.54 -7.81
C ALA A 701 -25.14 21.74 -8.75
N ALA A 702 -26.31 22.40 -8.89
CA ALA A 702 -26.44 23.63 -9.65
C ALA A 702 -25.68 24.81 -9.01
N ALA A 703 -25.80 25.00 -7.69
CA ALA A 703 -25.10 26.09 -6.99
C ALA A 703 -23.57 25.91 -7.06
N LEU A 704 -23.10 24.68 -6.87
CA LEU A 704 -21.67 24.33 -6.92
C LEU A 704 -21.12 24.45 -8.34
N ALA A 705 -21.90 24.04 -9.34
CA ALA A 705 -21.54 24.24 -10.75
C ALA A 705 -21.42 25.72 -11.10
N GLY A 706 -22.34 26.57 -10.63
CA GLY A 706 -22.25 28.03 -10.83
C GLY A 706 -21.01 28.64 -10.18
N HIS A 707 -20.59 28.15 -9.01
CA HIS A 707 -19.33 28.57 -8.38
C HIS A 707 -18.11 28.12 -9.18
N LEU A 708 -18.04 26.85 -9.58
CA LEU A 708 -16.93 26.31 -10.38
C LEU A 708 -16.82 27.00 -11.73
N HIS A 709 -17.96 27.30 -12.38
CA HIS A 709 -17.97 28.05 -13.63
C HIS A 709 -17.23 29.38 -13.48
N ARG A 710 -17.53 30.18 -12.44
CA ARG A 710 -16.84 31.44 -12.14
C ARG A 710 -15.35 31.31 -11.83
N LEU A 711 -14.89 30.15 -11.40
CA LEU A 711 -13.46 29.89 -11.13
C LEU A 711 -12.70 29.34 -12.34
N LEU A 712 -13.42 28.81 -13.32
CA LEU A 712 -12.86 28.20 -14.52
C LEU A 712 -12.87 29.14 -15.73
N THR A 713 -13.71 30.17 -15.70
CA THR A 713 -13.74 31.31 -16.64
C THR A 713 -13.07 32.53 -16.02
#